data_AF-J3DE33-F1
#
_entry.id   AF-J3DE33-F1
#
_cell.length_a   1.000
_cell.length_b   1.000
_cell.length_c   1.000
_cell.angle_alpha   90.00
_cell.angle_beta   90.00
_cell.angle_gamma   90.00
#
_symmetry.space_group_name_H-M   'P 1'
#
loop_
_entity.id
_entity.type
_entity.pdbx_description
1 polymer ?
#
loop_
_entity_poly.entity_id
_entity_poly.type
_entity_poly.pdbx_seq_one_letter_code
_entity_poly.pdbx_strand_id
1 'polypeptide(L)'
;MTALNIKNNKQLLSCLLLVISFVPFAQAQMVTPGQFQVSESGAATYTIPIQVSPGVGGMEPKLSLNYSSQAGNGLLGVGWSLGGLGGVGRCPRTMAQDGVRGGVNYDGNDRYCLDGQRLIAVSGSEGGDGTEYRTERESFAKIVSYGIAGNGPAWFKVWTKAGQVMEYGRTSDARIEAQGKTAVSAWALNRIEDTKGNYLTASYTKDVANGSYYPIRVDYAGNSKTNTVPTNSVQFQYEARPDVSSLYHAGSINKTTTRLVAAKSYSGSTLLKEYKLLYEPNQTQLPSRVSSIQECAGNGNCISSLDLQFLNQIGDYFSTDFTSTQNVLSSVWHFGSPGAYELIVGDFNGDGKTDFALAGDDQDTNIYVFLSKGDGTFTASTQLLKAGWHFGARISSAYQTVIGDFNGDGKTDFAFVGDDESHYIYVFLSNGDGTFSPSRQQTANGWHFGVPGTYELIVGDFNGDGKTDFALAGDDKDTSVYVFISQGDGTFIMSSQLLKAGWHFGSPIHLAYQTVVGDFNGDGKTDFAFVGDDESHYIYVFMGNGDGTFSPSRQQTANGWHFGVAGTYELISGDFNGDGKTDFLMAGDDQDTSIYVFLSQGDGTFAMSTQLLKAGWHFGSPIHARYQTISGDFNGDGKTDFAFAGDTGDTNVYLFHSRGDGTFSSSIRQPVHVGWHFGLPPQASYSTVTGDFNGDGKTDFAFIDGALALSYSFLNKTGSVDVSQFKNNLKQSTAVNYKTLVDSGVYVKDSGGTASQYPIQDIQAPLSVVSSVASSNG
;
A
#
# COMPACT_ATOMS: atom_id res chain seq x y z
N MET A 1 -13.88 28.42 -44.44
CA MET A 1 -12.95 29.10 -45.39
C MET A 1 -11.57 28.98 -44.76
N THR A 2 -10.58 28.26 -45.26
CA THR A 2 -10.23 27.78 -46.61
C THR A 2 -9.44 26.50 -46.41
N ALA A 3 -9.76 25.44 -47.17
CA ALA A 3 -9.07 24.17 -47.15
C ALA A 3 -7.83 24.20 -48.07
N LEU A 4 -6.78 23.44 -47.71
CA LEU A 4 -5.82 22.96 -48.71
C LEU A 4 -5.39 21.53 -48.37
N ASN A 5 -5.62 20.68 -49.37
CA ASN A 5 -5.54 19.24 -49.39
C ASN A 5 -4.47 18.91 -50.44
N ILE A 6 -3.40 18.19 -50.11
CA ILE A 6 -2.46 17.67 -51.12
C ILE A 6 -2.11 16.21 -50.81
N LYS A 7 -2.35 15.40 -51.85
CA LYS A 7 -2.25 13.95 -51.97
C LYS A 7 -0.81 13.40 -51.94
N ASN A 8 -0.74 12.15 -51.46
CA ASN A 8 0.11 11.03 -51.88
C ASN A 8 1.11 11.25 -53.03
N ASN A 9 2.36 10.87 -52.81
CA ASN A 9 3.22 10.34 -53.87
C ASN A 9 4.14 9.23 -53.33
N LYS A 10 3.96 8.02 -53.88
CA LYS A 10 4.90 6.89 -53.78
C LYS A 10 6.02 7.11 -54.80
N GLN A 11 7.28 6.98 -54.39
CA GLN A 11 8.38 6.64 -55.31
C GLN A 11 9.27 5.55 -54.71
N LEU A 12 9.38 4.46 -55.46
CA LEU A 12 10.43 3.45 -55.35
C LEU A 12 11.79 4.11 -55.65
N LEU A 13 12.83 3.78 -54.85
CA LEU A 13 14.20 3.85 -55.33
C LEU A 13 15.00 2.61 -54.86
N SER A 14 15.83 2.16 -55.79
CA SER A 14 16.46 0.83 -55.89
C SER A 14 17.61 0.59 -54.89
N CYS A 15 17.79 -0.67 -54.52
CA CYS A 15 18.90 -1.21 -53.73
C CYS A 15 20.26 -1.04 -54.44
N LEU A 16 21.26 -0.54 -53.72
CA LEU A 16 22.68 -0.74 -54.01
C LEU A 16 23.30 -1.43 -52.80
N LEU A 17 23.61 -2.73 -52.92
CA LEU A 17 24.32 -3.50 -51.90
C LEU A 17 25.79 -3.04 -51.85
N LEU A 18 26.20 -2.41 -50.75
CA LEU A 18 27.61 -2.25 -50.39
C LEU A 18 27.92 -3.26 -49.28
N VAL A 19 28.67 -4.31 -49.60
CA VAL A 19 29.17 -5.27 -48.60
C VAL A 19 30.33 -4.61 -47.87
N ILE A 20 30.07 -4.04 -46.69
CA ILE A 20 31.11 -3.64 -45.74
C ILE A 20 31.33 -4.84 -44.81
N SER A 21 32.47 -5.51 -44.97
CA SER A 21 32.98 -6.48 -44.01
C SER A 21 33.34 -5.75 -42.71
N PHE A 22 32.45 -5.79 -41.72
CA PHE A 22 32.78 -5.40 -40.36
C PHE A 22 33.66 -6.49 -39.73
N VAL A 23 34.95 -6.19 -39.57
CA VAL A 23 35.79 -6.89 -38.59
C VAL A 23 35.41 -6.29 -37.22
N PRO A 24 34.84 -7.06 -36.28
CA PRO A 24 34.61 -6.52 -34.95
C PRO A 24 35.97 -6.41 -34.27
N PHE A 25 36.47 -5.17 -34.14
CA PHE A 25 37.46 -4.89 -33.11
C PHE A 25 36.78 -5.11 -31.76
N ALA A 26 37.20 -6.14 -31.03
CA ALA A 26 36.84 -6.31 -29.63
C ALA A 26 37.43 -5.15 -28.85
N GLN A 27 36.64 -4.10 -28.64
CA GLN A 27 37.00 -3.04 -27.72
C GLN A 27 37.01 -3.66 -26.32
N ALA A 28 38.17 -3.68 -25.67
CA ALA A 28 38.30 -4.20 -24.32
C ALA A 28 37.32 -3.45 -23.42
N GLN A 29 36.30 -4.16 -22.93
CA GLN A 29 35.29 -3.58 -22.08
C GLN A 29 35.89 -3.38 -20.69
N MET A 30 36.26 -2.14 -20.36
CA MET A 30 36.97 -1.79 -19.11
C MET A 30 36.02 -1.53 -17.92
N VAL A 31 34.70 -1.67 -18.13
CA VAL A 31 33.64 -1.35 -17.17
C VAL A 31 32.56 -2.42 -17.23
N THR A 32 32.00 -2.79 -16.08
CA THR A 32 30.82 -3.66 -15.99
C THR A 32 29.73 -3.19 -16.97
N PRO A 33 29.30 -4.02 -17.96
CA PRO A 33 28.22 -3.67 -18.87
C PRO A 33 26.95 -3.34 -18.09
N GLY A 34 26.41 -2.14 -18.28
CA GLY A 34 25.18 -1.72 -17.62
C GLY A 34 24.43 -0.68 -18.45
N GLN A 35 23.10 -0.70 -18.38
CA GLN A 35 22.25 0.25 -19.10
C GLN A 35 21.30 0.93 -18.14
N PHE A 36 21.34 2.26 -18.14
CA PHE A 36 20.38 3.12 -17.42
C PHE A 36 19.19 3.47 -18.32
N GLN A 37 17.98 3.48 -17.77
CA GLN A 37 16.76 3.98 -18.42
C GLN A 37 15.81 4.60 -17.38
N VAL A 38 14.90 5.45 -17.84
CA VAL A 38 13.73 5.87 -17.07
C VAL A 38 12.53 5.05 -17.57
N SER A 39 11.80 4.38 -16.68
CA SER A 39 10.62 3.59 -17.05
C SER A 39 9.42 4.48 -17.39
N GLU A 40 8.38 3.88 -17.96
CA GLU A 40 7.09 4.56 -18.18
C GLU A 40 6.41 5.01 -16.87
N SER A 41 6.73 4.36 -15.74
CA SER A 41 6.28 4.77 -14.40
C SER A 41 7.16 5.87 -13.77
N GLY A 42 8.15 6.38 -14.50
CA GLY A 42 9.09 7.38 -14.00
C GLY A 42 10.21 6.83 -13.11
N ALA A 43 10.36 5.51 -12.97
CA ALA A 43 11.41 4.91 -12.15
C ALA A 43 12.78 5.04 -12.81
N ALA A 44 13.82 5.27 -12.01
CA ALA A 44 15.20 5.07 -12.45
C ALA A 44 15.48 3.57 -12.51
N THR A 45 15.91 3.07 -13.67
CA THR A 45 16.22 1.65 -13.86
C THR A 45 17.66 1.47 -14.31
N TYR A 46 18.32 0.41 -13.82
CA TYR A 46 19.67 0.05 -14.24
C TYR A 46 19.78 -1.46 -14.42
N THR A 47 20.20 -1.93 -15.58
CA THR A 47 20.27 -3.36 -15.90
C THR A 47 21.71 -3.80 -16.19
N ILE A 48 22.19 -4.80 -15.45
CA ILE A 48 23.51 -5.44 -15.65
C ILE A 48 23.28 -6.89 -16.11
N PRO A 49 23.52 -7.23 -17.39
CA PRO A 49 23.37 -8.60 -17.87
C PRO A 49 24.47 -9.50 -17.30
N ILE A 50 24.07 -10.66 -16.77
CA ILE A 50 25.01 -11.70 -16.33
C ILE A 50 25.49 -12.46 -17.56
N GLN A 51 26.77 -12.28 -17.88
CA GLN A 51 27.37 -12.91 -19.06
C GLN A 51 27.55 -14.41 -18.88
N VAL A 52 27.09 -15.17 -19.87
CA VAL A 52 27.15 -16.65 -19.90
C VAL A 52 27.76 -17.12 -21.22
N SER A 53 28.30 -18.35 -21.25
CA SER A 53 28.72 -18.94 -22.52
C SER A 53 27.50 -19.25 -23.41
N PRO A 54 27.65 -19.22 -24.75
CA PRO A 54 26.55 -19.53 -25.66
C PRO A 54 25.93 -20.91 -25.39
N GLY A 55 24.61 -20.99 -25.47
CA GLY A 55 23.84 -22.22 -25.38
C GLY A 55 23.70 -22.91 -26.72
N VAL A 56 23.31 -24.18 -26.70
CA VAL A 56 23.02 -24.93 -27.93
C VAL A 56 21.79 -24.31 -28.60
N GLY A 57 21.93 -23.91 -29.87
CA GLY A 57 20.84 -23.27 -30.62
C GLY A 57 20.41 -21.90 -30.09
N GLY A 58 21.25 -21.22 -29.28
CA GLY A 58 20.89 -19.97 -28.61
C GLY A 58 20.07 -20.14 -27.33
N MET A 59 19.91 -21.38 -26.84
CA MET A 59 19.24 -21.69 -25.57
C MET A 59 20.19 -21.47 -24.39
N GLU A 60 20.43 -20.20 -24.06
CA GLU A 60 21.14 -19.78 -22.84
C GLU A 60 20.26 -18.89 -21.96
N PRO A 61 20.48 -18.90 -20.63
CA PRO A 61 19.71 -18.05 -19.73
C PRO A 61 20.03 -16.57 -19.96
N LYS A 62 19.00 -15.72 -19.92
CA LYS A 62 19.10 -14.26 -20.07
C LYS A 62 18.89 -13.59 -18.71
N LEU A 63 19.87 -13.76 -17.82
CA LEU A 63 19.82 -13.26 -16.44
C LEU A 63 20.42 -11.87 -16.33
N SER A 64 19.94 -11.09 -15.36
CA SER A 64 20.46 -9.74 -15.09
C SER A 64 20.31 -9.34 -13.62
N LEU A 65 21.13 -8.38 -13.18
CA LEU A 65 20.91 -7.64 -11.94
C LEU A 65 20.20 -6.34 -12.31
N ASN A 66 19.02 -6.12 -11.77
CA ASN A 66 18.14 -5.01 -12.14
C ASN A 66 17.92 -4.10 -10.94
N TYR A 67 18.24 -2.83 -11.08
CA TYR A 67 17.81 -1.77 -10.19
C TYR A 67 16.51 -1.14 -10.69
N SER A 68 15.61 -0.80 -9.78
CA SER A 68 14.50 0.12 -9.96
C SER A 68 14.35 0.97 -8.70
N SER A 69 14.26 2.30 -8.82
CA SER A 69 13.98 3.20 -7.69
C SER A 69 12.61 2.94 -7.05
N GLN A 70 11.71 2.26 -7.74
CA GLN A 70 10.37 1.92 -7.24
C GLN A 70 10.29 0.47 -6.73
N ALA A 71 11.42 -0.25 -6.68
CA ALA A 71 11.46 -1.59 -6.11
C ALA A 71 11.82 -1.55 -4.61
N GLY A 72 11.04 -2.27 -3.80
CA GLY A 72 11.25 -2.38 -2.36
C GLY A 72 12.48 -3.23 -1.98
N ASN A 73 12.56 -3.58 -0.69
CA ASN A 73 13.59 -4.47 -0.19
C ASN A 73 13.35 -5.92 -0.65
N GLY A 74 14.40 -6.61 -1.10
CA GLY A 74 14.29 -7.97 -1.61
C GLY A 74 15.56 -8.80 -1.44
N LEU A 75 15.71 -9.83 -2.28
CA LEU A 75 16.84 -10.79 -2.24
C LEU A 75 18.22 -10.13 -2.45
N LEU A 76 18.26 -8.98 -3.13
CA LEU A 76 19.50 -8.23 -3.41
C LEU A 76 19.56 -6.91 -2.61
N GLY A 77 18.63 -6.67 -1.68
CA GLY A 77 18.48 -5.39 -1.01
C GLY A 77 17.52 -4.43 -1.72
N VAL A 78 17.35 -3.22 -1.15
CA VAL A 78 16.42 -2.19 -1.65
C VAL A 78 16.74 -1.80 -3.08
N GLY A 79 15.71 -1.78 -3.94
CA GLY A 79 15.80 -1.37 -5.33
C GLY A 79 16.37 -2.44 -6.27
N TRP A 80 17.06 -3.48 -5.77
CA TRP A 80 17.73 -4.48 -6.59
C TRP A 80 16.99 -5.81 -6.65
N SER A 81 16.95 -6.40 -7.84
CA SER A 81 16.33 -7.70 -8.10
C SER A 81 17.15 -8.51 -9.10
N LEU A 82 16.94 -9.83 -9.10
CA LEU A 82 17.48 -10.74 -10.11
C LEU A 82 16.45 -10.89 -11.23
N GLY A 83 16.82 -10.47 -12.44
CA GLY A 83 16.02 -10.63 -13.65
C GLY A 83 16.32 -11.93 -14.41
N GLY A 84 15.38 -12.29 -15.29
CA GLY A 84 15.53 -13.42 -16.22
C GLY A 84 15.00 -14.76 -15.72
N LEU A 85 14.49 -14.81 -14.49
CA LEU A 85 13.75 -15.95 -13.94
C LEU A 85 12.31 -15.50 -13.69
N GLY A 86 11.47 -15.66 -14.71
CA GLY A 86 10.06 -15.32 -14.59
C GLY A 86 9.31 -16.20 -13.59
N GLY A 87 8.07 -15.82 -13.30
CA GLY A 87 7.20 -16.54 -12.38
C GLY A 87 5.74 -16.30 -12.66
N VAL A 88 4.91 -17.26 -12.28
CA VAL A 88 3.48 -17.01 -12.07
C VAL A 88 3.29 -16.68 -10.60
N GLY A 89 2.56 -15.61 -10.32
CA GLY A 89 2.14 -15.22 -8.97
C GLY A 89 0.63 -15.10 -8.91
N ARG A 90 0.11 -14.96 -7.69
CA ARG A 90 -1.27 -14.50 -7.49
C ARG A 90 -1.32 -12.97 -7.57
N CYS A 91 -2.45 -12.44 -8.01
CA CYS A 91 -2.70 -11.00 -8.08
C CYS A 91 -4.16 -10.69 -7.71
N PRO A 92 -4.43 -9.46 -7.23
CA PRO A 92 -5.75 -9.07 -6.73
C PRO A 92 -6.80 -8.99 -7.84
N ARG A 93 -8.07 -9.03 -7.45
CA ARG A 93 -9.19 -8.61 -8.31
C ARG A 93 -9.26 -7.10 -8.35
N THR A 94 -9.73 -6.58 -9.47
CA THR A 94 -9.83 -5.14 -9.71
C THR A 94 -11.19 -4.78 -10.29
N MET A 95 -11.67 -3.55 -10.02
CA MET A 95 -12.94 -3.09 -10.57
C MET A 95 -13.00 -3.15 -12.09
N ALA A 96 -11.93 -2.70 -12.76
CA ALA A 96 -11.91 -2.60 -14.22
C ALA A 96 -11.98 -3.98 -14.92
N GLN A 97 -11.45 -5.03 -14.31
CA GLN A 97 -11.42 -6.38 -14.91
C GLN A 97 -12.47 -7.33 -14.34
N ASP A 98 -12.76 -7.25 -13.04
CA ASP A 98 -13.56 -8.23 -12.31
C ASP A 98 -14.89 -7.68 -11.76
N GLY A 99 -15.13 -6.37 -11.85
CA GLY A 99 -16.33 -5.70 -11.34
C GLY A 99 -16.43 -5.60 -9.81
N VAL A 100 -15.40 -6.05 -9.09
CA VAL A 100 -15.24 -5.94 -7.62
C VAL A 100 -13.74 -5.82 -7.30
N ARG A 101 -13.40 -5.14 -6.22
CA ARG A 101 -12.04 -5.19 -5.63
C ARG A 101 -11.89 -6.46 -4.79
N GLY A 102 -10.64 -6.89 -4.59
CA GLY A 102 -10.31 -7.94 -3.63
C GLY A 102 -8.83 -8.29 -3.64
N GLY A 103 -8.26 -8.47 -2.46
CA GLY A 103 -6.86 -8.84 -2.26
C GLY A 103 -6.54 -10.27 -2.68
N VAL A 104 -5.30 -10.68 -2.41
CA VAL A 104 -4.88 -12.08 -2.57
C VAL A 104 -4.98 -12.75 -1.20
N ASN A 105 -5.89 -13.71 -1.06
CA ASN A 105 -6.22 -14.34 0.21
C ASN A 105 -5.87 -15.83 0.28
N TYR A 106 -5.29 -16.36 -0.80
CA TYR A 106 -5.07 -17.79 -0.99
C TYR A 106 -6.39 -18.57 -0.99
N ASP A 107 -7.41 -18.03 -1.68
CA ASP A 107 -8.74 -18.61 -1.84
C ASP A 107 -9.17 -18.71 -3.34
N GLY A 108 -10.43 -19.08 -3.61
CA GLY A 108 -10.94 -19.22 -4.98
C GLY A 108 -11.18 -17.89 -5.71
N ASN A 109 -11.04 -16.74 -5.02
CA ASN A 109 -11.24 -15.41 -5.57
C ASN A 109 -9.95 -14.80 -6.11
N ASP A 110 -8.80 -15.37 -5.75
CA ASP A 110 -7.51 -14.97 -6.29
C ASP A 110 -7.46 -15.09 -7.81
N ARG A 111 -6.52 -14.36 -8.40
CA ARG A 111 -6.26 -14.36 -9.83
C ARG A 111 -4.78 -14.59 -10.06
N TYR A 112 -4.41 -14.90 -11.30
CA TYR A 112 -3.05 -15.28 -11.63
C TYR A 112 -2.41 -14.27 -12.56
N CYS A 113 -1.13 -14.01 -12.35
CA CYS A 113 -0.35 -13.09 -13.15
C CYS A 113 0.97 -13.75 -13.55
N LEU A 114 1.29 -13.74 -14.85
CA LEU A 114 2.58 -14.19 -15.38
C LEU A 114 3.49 -12.97 -15.53
N ASP A 115 4.57 -12.92 -14.76
CA ASP A 115 5.51 -11.79 -14.74
C ASP A 115 4.81 -10.44 -14.53
N GLY A 116 3.79 -10.43 -13.65
CA GLY A 116 2.96 -9.26 -13.34
C GLY A 116 1.84 -8.98 -14.35
N GLN A 117 1.80 -9.67 -15.50
CA GLN A 117 0.69 -9.53 -16.45
C GLN A 117 -0.47 -10.44 -16.09
N ARG A 118 -1.66 -9.84 -15.99
CA ARG A 118 -2.90 -10.54 -15.69
C ARG A 118 -3.17 -11.67 -16.68
N LEU A 119 -3.44 -12.86 -16.13
CA LEU A 119 -3.96 -14.00 -16.87
C LEU A 119 -5.49 -13.95 -16.91
N ILE A 120 -6.05 -14.19 -18.09
CA ILE A 120 -7.49 -14.22 -18.36
C ILE A 120 -7.84 -15.64 -18.81
N ALA A 121 -8.67 -16.34 -18.05
CA ALA A 121 -9.16 -17.66 -18.44
C ALA A 121 -10.01 -17.58 -19.71
N VAL A 122 -9.64 -18.35 -20.73
CA VAL A 122 -10.37 -18.46 -22.00
C VAL A 122 -11.09 -19.80 -22.15
N SER A 123 -10.72 -20.81 -21.35
CA SER A 123 -11.50 -22.04 -21.18
C SER A 123 -11.15 -22.72 -19.85
N GLY A 124 -12.12 -23.41 -19.24
CA GLY A 124 -11.99 -23.95 -17.88
C GLY A 124 -12.42 -22.95 -16.80
N SER A 125 -12.32 -23.35 -15.52
CA SER A 125 -12.60 -22.49 -14.37
C SER A 125 -11.32 -21.79 -13.89
N GLU A 126 -11.42 -20.53 -13.45
CA GLU A 126 -10.28 -19.82 -12.86
C GLU A 126 -9.58 -20.68 -11.79
N GLY A 127 -8.25 -20.82 -11.89
CA GLY A 127 -7.44 -21.66 -10.98
C GLY A 127 -7.62 -23.18 -11.10
N GLY A 128 -8.50 -23.67 -11.98
CA GLY A 128 -8.80 -25.08 -12.16
C GLY A 128 -7.71 -25.87 -12.88
N ASP A 129 -7.79 -27.21 -12.80
CA ASP A 129 -6.94 -28.11 -13.60
C ASP A 129 -7.35 -28.07 -15.07
N GLY A 130 -6.36 -27.90 -15.97
CA GLY A 130 -6.59 -27.83 -17.41
C GLY A 130 -7.14 -26.49 -17.92
N THR A 131 -7.26 -25.47 -17.05
CA THR A 131 -7.73 -24.14 -17.46
C THR A 131 -6.70 -23.48 -18.37
N GLU A 132 -7.18 -22.96 -19.49
CA GLU A 132 -6.37 -22.25 -20.47
C GLU A 132 -6.52 -20.74 -20.30
N TYR A 133 -5.39 -20.02 -20.33
CA TYR A 133 -5.33 -18.57 -20.17
C TYR A 133 -4.63 -17.88 -21.35
N ARG A 134 -4.88 -16.57 -21.45
CA ARG A 134 -4.10 -15.59 -22.21
C ARG A 134 -3.65 -14.46 -21.29
N THR A 135 -2.63 -13.70 -21.70
CA THR A 135 -2.28 -12.45 -21.01
C THR A 135 -3.25 -11.35 -21.45
N GLU A 136 -3.66 -10.49 -20.52
CA GLU A 136 -4.56 -9.36 -20.80
C GLU A 136 -4.03 -8.46 -21.92
N ARG A 137 -2.75 -8.05 -21.82
CA ARG A 137 -2.02 -7.52 -22.96
C ARG A 137 -1.47 -8.72 -23.74
N GLU A 138 -2.15 -9.06 -24.82
CA GLU A 138 -1.91 -10.31 -25.55
C GLU A 138 -0.44 -10.47 -26.00
N SER A 139 0.17 -11.55 -25.54
CA SER A 139 1.54 -11.97 -25.87
C SER A 139 1.57 -13.07 -26.95
N PHE A 140 0.41 -13.56 -27.34
CA PHE A 140 0.16 -14.75 -28.16
C PHE A 140 0.74 -16.03 -27.53
N ALA A 141 0.89 -16.05 -26.21
CA ALA A 141 1.26 -17.24 -25.47
C ALA A 141 0.01 -18.06 -25.12
N LYS A 142 0.11 -19.38 -25.21
CA LYS A 142 -0.87 -20.28 -24.60
C LYS A 142 -0.39 -20.64 -23.20
N ILE A 143 -1.21 -20.40 -22.19
CA ILE A 143 -0.90 -20.74 -20.80
C ILE A 143 -1.93 -21.76 -20.33
N VAL A 144 -1.51 -22.83 -19.65
CA VAL A 144 -2.41 -23.85 -19.09
C VAL A 144 -1.99 -24.18 -17.66
N SER A 145 -2.95 -24.17 -16.74
CA SER A 145 -2.77 -24.65 -15.36
C SER A 145 -2.96 -26.17 -15.28
N TYR A 146 -2.27 -26.80 -14.34
CA TYR A 146 -2.31 -28.25 -14.15
C TYR A 146 -2.26 -28.64 -12.67
N GLY A 147 -3.05 -29.66 -12.33
CA GLY A 147 -3.21 -30.18 -10.97
C GLY A 147 -3.79 -29.17 -10.01
N ILE A 148 -4.01 -29.59 -8.77
CA ILE A 148 -4.53 -28.76 -7.68
C ILE A 148 -3.58 -28.84 -6.48
N ALA A 149 -3.26 -27.70 -5.90
CA ALA A 149 -2.51 -27.55 -4.66
C ALA A 149 -3.21 -26.50 -3.77
N GLY A 150 -3.86 -26.98 -2.71
CA GLY A 150 -4.80 -26.19 -1.93
C GLY A 150 -6.01 -25.79 -2.77
N ASN A 151 -6.20 -24.48 -2.93
CA ASN A 151 -7.31 -23.83 -3.63
C ASN A 151 -6.98 -23.39 -5.07
N GLY A 152 -5.79 -23.71 -5.60
CA GLY A 152 -5.36 -23.26 -6.91
C GLY A 152 -4.47 -24.27 -7.65
N PRO A 153 -3.86 -23.87 -8.79
CA PRO A 153 -3.07 -24.74 -9.63
C PRO A 153 -1.85 -25.34 -8.93
N ALA A 154 -1.51 -26.59 -9.24
CA ALA A 154 -0.24 -27.15 -8.80
C ALA A 154 0.95 -26.58 -9.61
N TRP A 155 0.80 -26.38 -10.92
CA TRP A 155 1.83 -25.81 -11.78
C TRP A 155 1.26 -25.25 -13.08
N PHE A 156 2.05 -24.47 -13.83
CA PHE A 156 1.67 -23.89 -15.11
C PHE A 156 2.60 -24.31 -16.25
N LYS A 157 2.05 -24.43 -17.46
CA LYS A 157 2.79 -24.60 -18.70
C LYS A 157 2.50 -23.46 -19.66
N VAL A 158 3.54 -22.90 -20.25
CA VAL A 158 3.43 -21.77 -21.19
C VAL A 158 4.06 -22.17 -22.52
N TRP A 159 3.33 -22.01 -23.61
CA TRP A 159 3.83 -22.11 -24.98
C TRP A 159 3.91 -20.70 -25.57
N THR A 160 5.11 -20.23 -25.85
CA THR A 160 5.31 -18.89 -26.40
C THR A 160 5.13 -18.89 -27.92
N LYS A 161 4.86 -17.71 -28.49
CA LYS A 161 4.82 -17.50 -29.95
C LYS A 161 6.13 -17.89 -30.66
N ALA A 162 7.26 -17.82 -29.96
CA ALA A 162 8.57 -18.21 -30.47
C ALA A 162 8.78 -19.74 -30.51
N GLY A 163 7.81 -20.52 -30.06
CA GLY A 163 7.88 -21.98 -30.01
C GLY A 163 8.66 -22.53 -28.82
N GLN A 164 8.93 -21.70 -27.81
CA GLN A 164 9.47 -22.17 -26.54
C GLN A 164 8.35 -22.69 -25.64
N VAL A 165 8.68 -23.70 -24.84
CA VAL A 165 7.82 -24.27 -23.82
C VAL A 165 8.46 -24.02 -22.47
N MET A 166 7.71 -23.37 -21.57
CA MET A 166 8.16 -23.03 -20.23
C MET A 166 7.28 -23.74 -19.20
N GLU A 167 7.89 -24.18 -18.09
CA GLU A 167 7.21 -24.81 -16.97
C GLU A 167 7.48 -24.02 -15.69
N TYR A 168 6.43 -23.76 -14.93
CA TYR A 168 6.47 -22.99 -13.69
C TYR A 168 5.89 -23.81 -12.55
N GLY A 169 6.65 -24.00 -11.47
CA GLY A 169 6.23 -24.74 -10.28
C GLY A 169 5.99 -26.23 -10.48
N ARG A 170 6.49 -26.83 -11.57
CA ARG A 170 6.32 -28.27 -11.82
C ARG A 170 7.13 -29.12 -10.83
N THR A 171 8.31 -28.64 -10.45
CA THR A 171 9.17 -29.26 -9.44
C THR A 171 8.82 -28.74 -8.04
N SER A 172 9.06 -29.54 -7.00
CA SER A 172 8.69 -29.20 -5.62
C SER A 172 9.44 -27.99 -5.05
N ASP A 173 10.64 -27.72 -5.56
CA ASP A 173 11.46 -26.56 -5.19
C ASP A 173 11.01 -25.26 -5.88
N ALA A 174 10.37 -25.36 -7.04
CA ALA A 174 9.85 -24.22 -7.79
C ALA A 174 8.37 -23.90 -7.50
N ARG A 175 7.65 -24.79 -6.81
CA ARG A 175 6.29 -24.56 -6.32
C ARG A 175 6.37 -24.02 -4.90
N ILE A 176 5.96 -22.77 -4.67
CA ILE A 176 6.15 -22.08 -3.40
C ILE A 176 4.80 -21.99 -2.69
N GLU A 177 4.57 -22.83 -1.69
CA GLU A 177 3.38 -22.74 -0.85
C GLU A 177 3.46 -21.55 0.11
N ALA A 178 2.31 -20.91 0.34
CA ALA A 178 2.18 -19.91 1.39
C ALA A 178 2.45 -20.57 2.75
N GLN A 179 3.22 -19.90 3.61
CA GLN A 179 3.64 -20.49 4.88
C GLN A 179 2.41 -20.87 5.73
N GLY A 180 2.43 -22.10 6.28
CA GLY A 180 1.31 -22.64 7.06
C GLY A 180 0.10 -23.11 6.24
N LYS A 181 0.12 -22.98 4.91
CA LYS A 181 -0.99 -23.33 4.01
C LYS A 181 -0.56 -24.37 2.97
N THR A 182 -1.53 -25.04 2.37
CA THR A 182 -1.32 -25.91 1.19
C THR A 182 -1.44 -25.15 -0.14
N ALA A 183 -1.97 -23.94 -0.09
CA ALA A 183 -2.13 -23.06 -1.24
C ALA A 183 -0.76 -22.57 -1.75
N VAL A 184 -0.58 -22.57 -3.06
CA VAL A 184 0.64 -22.04 -3.70
C VAL A 184 0.55 -20.51 -3.81
N SER A 185 1.57 -19.80 -3.35
CA SER A 185 1.70 -18.33 -3.47
C SER A 185 2.43 -17.91 -4.75
N ALA A 186 3.43 -18.70 -5.17
CA ALA A 186 4.20 -18.44 -6.39
C ALA A 186 4.64 -19.74 -7.08
N TRP A 187 4.72 -19.69 -8.41
CA TRP A 187 5.25 -20.76 -9.25
C TRP A 187 6.46 -20.22 -10.01
N ALA A 188 7.65 -20.55 -9.54
CA ALA A 188 8.91 -20.14 -10.15
C ALA A 188 9.18 -20.94 -11.44
N LEU A 189 9.83 -20.31 -12.42
CA LEU A 189 10.26 -20.98 -13.65
C LEU A 189 11.21 -22.15 -13.32
N ASN A 190 10.85 -23.37 -13.69
CA ASN A 190 11.72 -24.54 -13.48
C ASN A 190 12.38 -25.06 -14.76
N ARG A 191 11.81 -24.78 -15.94
CA ARG A 191 12.33 -25.28 -17.23
C ARG A 191 11.94 -24.39 -18.40
N ILE A 192 12.85 -24.19 -19.35
CA ILE A 192 12.57 -23.68 -20.71
C ILE A 192 13.11 -24.70 -21.71
N GLU A 193 12.33 -25.02 -22.74
CA GLU A 193 12.72 -25.93 -23.82
C GLU A 193 12.28 -25.39 -25.19
N ASP A 194 13.12 -25.52 -26.21
CA ASP A 194 12.76 -25.18 -27.59
C ASP A 194 12.18 -26.36 -28.38
N THR A 195 11.70 -26.10 -29.60
CA THR A 195 11.17 -27.13 -30.51
C THR A 195 12.17 -28.20 -30.92
N LYS A 196 13.48 -27.96 -30.77
CA LYS A 196 14.57 -28.91 -31.07
C LYS A 196 14.98 -29.73 -29.85
N GLY A 197 14.38 -29.47 -28.69
CA GLY A 197 14.64 -30.14 -27.44
C GLY A 197 15.81 -29.54 -26.66
N ASN A 198 16.42 -28.44 -27.10
CA ASN A 198 17.43 -27.76 -26.29
C ASN A 198 16.74 -27.14 -25.09
N TYR A 199 17.32 -27.28 -23.90
CA TYR A 199 16.67 -26.83 -22.68
C TYR A 199 17.64 -26.25 -21.65
N LEU A 200 17.04 -25.50 -20.74
CA LEU A 200 17.63 -25.10 -19.47
C LEU A 200 16.65 -25.40 -18.32
N THR A 201 17.19 -25.55 -17.12
CA THR A 201 16.44 -25.79 -15.88
C THR A 201 16.93 -24.86 -14.79
N ALA A 202 16.03 -24.40 -13.92
CA ALA A 202 16.37 -23.64 -12.73
C ALA A 202 15.96 -24.41 -11.48
N SER A 203 16.76 -24.28 -10.42
CA SER A 203 16.58 -24.95 -9.13
C SER A 203 16.66 -23.94 -7.99
N TYR A 204 15.94 -24.22 -6.91
CA TYR A 204 15.66 -23.26 -5.84
C TYR A 204 15.87 -23.85 -4.45
N THR A 205 16.20 -22.99 -3.49
CA THR A 205 16.01 -23.28 -2.06
C THR A 205 14.64 -22.76 -1.67
N LYS A 206 13.89 -23.57 -0.94
CA LYS A 206 12.67 -23.15 -0.25
C LYS A 206 12.91 -23.03 1.24
N ASP A 207 12.65 -21.86 1.78
CA ASP A 207 12.58 -21.61 3.21
C ASP A 207 11.12 -21.63 3.65
N VAL A 208 10.59 -22.85 3.81
CA VAL A 208 9.16 -23.08 4.11
C VAL A 208 8.75 -22.45 5.45
N ALA A 209 9.67 -22.38 6.42
CA ALA A 209 9.39 -21.81 7.73
C ALA A 209 9.17 -20.29 7.68
N ASN A 210 9.81 -19.62 6.71
CA ASN A 210 9.76 -18.17 6.54
C ASN A 210 9.00 -17.74 5.28
N GLY A 211 8.36 -18.68 4.56
CA GLY A 211 7.59 -18.39 3.33
C GLY A 211 8.42 -17.80 2.18
N SER A 212 9.74 -17.96 2.20
CA SER A 212 10.67 -17.37 1.23
C SER A 212 11.30 -18.44 0.33
N TYR A 213 11.83 -18.02 -0.82
CA TYR A 213 12.56 -18.89 -1.74
C TYR A 213 13.54 -18.08 -2.58
N TYR A 214 14.56 -18.75 -3.10
CA TYR A 214 15.57 -18.10 -3.95
C TYR A 214 16.25 -19.11 -4.88
N PRO A 215 16.66 -18.69 -6.09
CA PRO A 215 17.31 -19.58 -7.06
C PRO A 215 18.72 -19.94 -6.60
N ILE A 216 19.13 -21.20 -6.75
CA ILE A 216 20.49 -21.64 -6.43
C ILE A 216 21.31 -21.77 -7.71
N ARG A 217 20.69 -22.30 -8.76
CA ARG A 217 21.39 -22.70 -9.97
C ARG A 217 20.49 -22.77 -11.18
N VAL A 218 20.99 -22.29 -12.31
CA VAL A 218 20.42 -22.45 -13.66
C VAL A 218 21.37 -23.27 -14.50
N ASP A 219 20.94 -24.44 -14.93
CA ASP A 219 21.71 -25.38 -15.77
C ASP A 219 21.20 -25.32 -17.22
N TYR A 220 22.11 -25.21 -18.19
CA TYR A 220 21.76 -25.07 -19.60
C TYR A 220 22.71 -25.81 -20.55
N ALA A 221 22.41 -25.74 -21.86
CA ALA A 221 23.04 -26.53 -22.92
C ALA A 221 22.69 -28.03 -22.89
N GLY A 222 21.55 -28.40 -22.28
CA GLY A 222 20.99 -29.76 -22.37
C GLY A 222 20.17 -29.96 -23.64
N ASN A 223 19.94 -31.22 -24.03
CA ASN A 223 19.01 -31.58 -25.10
C ASN A 223 18.18 -32.83 -24.74
N SER A 224 16.85 -32.68 -24.70
CA SER A 224 15.90 -33.71 -24.26
C SER A 224 15.77 -34.87 -25.24
N LYS A 225 15.94 -34.62 -26.55
CA LYS A 225 15.79 -35.62 -27.61
C LYS A 225 17.00 -36.53 -27.72
N THR A 226 18.18 -36.03 -27.41
CA THR A 226 19.43 -36.80 -27.38
C THR A 226 19.81 -37.25 -25.97
N ASN A 227 19.00 -36.93 -24.94
CA ASN A 227 19.31 -37.13 -23.54
C ASN A 227 20.66 -36.50 -23.10
N THR A 228 21.04 -35.39 -23.74
CA THR A 228 22.22 -34.62 -23.35
C THR A 228 21.89 -33.84 -22.08
N VAL A 229 22.66 -34.06 -21.03
CA VAL A 229 22.55 -33.30 -19.78
C VAL A 229 23.18 -31.92 -19.92
N PRO A 230 22.69 -30.89 -19.21
CA PRO A 230 23.31 -29.58 -19.19
C PRO A 230 24.78 -29.64 -18.72
N THR A 231 25.66 -28.91 -19.40
CA THR A 231 27.09 -28.83 -19.03
C THR A 231 27.47 -27.46 -18.48
N ASN A 232 26.69 -26.43 -18.78
CA ASN A 232 26.99 -25.06 -18.40
C ASN A 232 26.00 -24.62 -17.32
N SER A 233 26.43 -23.72 -16.44
CA SER A 233 25.58 -23.28 -15.33
C SER A 233 25.79 -21.83 -14.94
N VAL A 234 24.77 -21.23 -14.34
CA VAL A 234 24.88 -20.04 -13.50
C VAL A 234 24.54 -20.43 -12.07
N GLN A 235 25.40 -20.09 -11.12
CA GLN A 235 25.26 -20.45 -9.71
C GLN A 235 25.23 -19.19 -8.85
N PHE A 236 24.36 -19.19 -7.85
CA PHE A 236 24.13 -18.07 -6.95
C PHE A 236 24.66 -18.37 -5.56
N GLN A 237 25.33 -17.39 -4.95
CA GLN A 237 25.89 -17.47 -3.60
C GLN A 237 25.22 -16.45 -2.71
N TYR A 238 24.88 -16.90 -1.50
CA TYR A 238 24.09 -16.15 -0.53
C TYR A 238 24.80 -16.10 0.82
N GLU A 239 24.45 -15.07 1.60
CA GLU A 239 24.76 -14.97 3.01
C GLU A 239 23.51 -14.64 3.82
N ALA A 240 23.56 -14.82 5.14
CA ALA A 240 22.51 -14.34 6.03
C ALA A 240 22.49 -12.81 6.01
N ARG A 241 21.31 -12.22 5.88
CA ARG A 241 21.17 -10.75 5.90
C ARG A 241 21.00 -10.24 7.34
N PRO A 242 21.54 -9.05 7.70
CA PRO A 242 21.44 -8.49 9.05
C PRO A 242 20.10 -7.78 9.36
N ASP A 243 19.26 -7.60 8.34
CA ASP A 243 18.08 -6.74 8.32
C ASP A 243 16.80 -7.52 8.03
N VAL A 244 16.61 -8.61 8.77
CA VAL A 244 15.47 -9.49 8.56
C VAL A 244 14.20 -8.84 9.12
N SER A 245 13.30 -8.40 8.25
CA SER A 245 11.93 -8.02 8.60
C SER A 245 10.95 -9.13 8.23
N SER A 246 9.88 -9.23 9.02
CA SER A 246 8.74 -10.09 8.71
C SER A 246 7.69 -9.26 7.99
N LEU A 247 7.20 -9.76 6.87
CA LEU A 247 5.95 -9.31 6.27
C LEU A 247 4.96 -10.46 6.39
N TYR A 248 3.69 -10.15 6.45
CA TYR A 248 2.64 -11.14 6.37
C TYR A 248 1.84 -10.90 5.10
N HIS A 249 1.23 -11.95 4.58
CA HIS A 249 0.29 -11.83 3.47
C HIS A 249 -0.78 -12.88 3.64
N ALA A 250 -2.02 -12.43 3.81
CA ALA A 250 -3.15 -13.29 4.16
C ALA A 250 -2.84 -14.25 5.32
N GLY A 251 -2.22 -13.77 6.41
CA GLY A 251 -1.84 -14.57 7.59
C GLY A 251 -0.65 -15.54 7.40
N SER A 252 -0.03 -15.59 6.22
CA SER A 252 1.19 -16.36 5.99
C SER A 252 2.42 -15.46 6.11
N ILE A 253 3.42 -15.87 6.86
CA ILE A 253 4.68 -15.10 6.97
C ILE A 253 5.48 -15.17 5.66
N ASN A 254 6.06 -14.03 5.26
CA ASN A 254 7.05 -13.89 4.21
C ASN A 254 8.25 -13.11 4.76
N LYS A 255 9.36 -13.82 4.92
CA LYS A 255 10.55 -13.32 5.59
C LYS A 255 11.78 -13.75 4.82
N THR A 256 12.47 -12.78 4.23
CA THR A 256 13.71 -13.02 3.49
C THR A 256 14.87 -13.07 4.47
N THR A 257 15.48 -14.24 4.67
CA THR A 257 16.56 -14.43 5.66
C THR A 257 17.97 -14.33 5.06
N THR A 258 18.06 -14.30 3.73
CA THR A 258 19.32 -14.31 2.99
C THR A 258 19.39 -13.19 1.96
N ARG A 259 20.60 -12.79 1.57
CA ARG A 259 20.85 -11.88 0.45
C ARG A 259 21.91 -12.41 -0.51
N LEU A 260 21.78 -12.08 -1.80
CA LEU A 260 22.72 -12.51 -2.85
C LEU A 260 24.05 -11.76 -2.72
N VAL A 261 25.17 -12.47 -2.69
CA VAL A 261 26.52 -11.86 -2.66
C VAL A 261 27.31 -12.10 -3.92
N ALA A 262 27.01 -13.18 -4.67
CA ALA A 262 27.64 -13.40 -5.97
C ALA A 262 26.77 -14.21 -6.94
N ALA A 263 26.88 -13.88 -8.22
CA ALA A 263 26.41 -14.73 -9.32
C ALA A 263 27.60 -15.17 -10.19
N LYS A 264 27.70 -16.46 -10.49
CA LYS A 264 28.85 -17.08 -11.15
C LYS A 264 28.43 -17.88 -12.37
N SER A 265 29.01 -17.59 -13.53
CA SER A 265 28.75 -18.36 -14.76
C SER A 265 29.88 -19.35 -15.06
N TYR A 266 29.51 -20.55 -15.48
CA TYR A 266 30.41 -21.67 -15.72
C TYR A 266 30.17 -22.29 -17.09
N SER A 267 31.25 -22.69 -17.75
CA SER A 267 31.24 -23.63 -18.88
C SER A 267 31.92 -24.92 -18.42
N GLY A 268 31.16 -26.01 -18.32
CA GLY A 268 31.61 -27.18 -17.57
C GLY A 268 31.93 -26.82 -16.12
N SER A 269 33.13 -27.17 -15.67
CA SER A 269 33.65 -26.80 -14.35
C SER A 269 34.45 -25.49 -14.34
N THR A 270 34.63 -24.84 -15.50
CA THR A 270 35.45 -23.63 -15.62
C THR A 270 34.61 -22.39 -15.34
N LEU A 271 35.01 -21.63 -14.31
CA LEU A 271 34.44 -20.32 -14.01
C LEU A 271 34.77 -19.35 -15.15
N LEU A 272 33.75 -18.67 -15.67
CA LEU A 272 33.88 -17.66 -16.73
C LEU A 272 33.87 -16.27 -16.13
N LYS A 273 32.79 -15.95 -15.40
CA LYS A 273 32.53 -14.64 -14.82
C LYS A 273 31.95 -14.79 -13.42
N GLU A 274 32.30 -13.84 -12.57
CA GLU A 274 31.75 -13.67 -11.22
C GLU A 274 31.31 -12.22 -11.06
N TYR A 275 30.06 -12.01 -10.66
CA TYR A 275 29.51 -10.71 -10.30
C TYR A 275 29.39 -10.66 -8.79
N LYS A 276 30.16 -9.78 -8.13
CA LYS A 276 30.17 -9.61 -6.67
C LYS A 276 29.33 -8.41 -6.30
N LEU A 277 28.43 -8.58 -5.33
CA LEU A 277 27.62 -7.52 -4.75
C LEU A 277 28.19 -7.18 -3.38
N LEU A 278 28.53 -5.91 -3.19
CA LEU A 278 28.94 -5.36 -1.91
C LEU A 278 27.79 -4.53 -1.35
N TYR A 279 27.57 -4.63 -0.05
CA TYR A 279 26.52 -3.91 0.67
C TYR A 279 27.11 -2.81 1.54
N GLU A 280 26.30 -1.81 1.90
CA GLU A 280 26.70 -0.83 2.90
C GLU A 280 26.97 -1.51 4.26
N PRO A 281 28.03 -1.10 5.00
CA PRO A 281 28.36 -1.68 6.29
C PRO A 281 27.40 -1.23 7.40
N ASN A 282 27.33 -2.00 8.50
CA ASN A 282 26.66 -1.64 9.76
C ASN A 282 25.14 -1.38 9.70
N GLN A 283 24.42 -2.01 8.76
CA GLN A 283 22.95 -1.91 8.66
C GLN A 283 22.22 -2.96 9.51
N THR A 284 22.46 -2.97 10.82
CA THR A 284 21.66 -3.81 11.73
C THR A 284 20.28 -3.18 11.85
N GLN A 285 19.20 -3.92 11.52
CA GLN A 285 17.80 -3.46 11.51
C GLN A 285 17.40 -2.44 10.42
N LEU A 286 18.31 -2.03 9.52
CA LEU A 286 17.99 -1.19 8.38
C LEU A 286 18.10 -1.99 7.07
N PRO A 287 17.24 -1.76 6.06
CA PRO A 287 17.27 -2.53 4.83
C PRO A 287 18.65 -2.56 4.15
N SER A 288 19.07 -3.74 3.70
CA SER A 288 20.33 -3.95 2.98
C SER A 288 20.31 -3.14 1.68
N ARG A 289 21.38 -2.38 1.43
CA ARG A 289 21.55 -1.61 0.19
C ARG A 289 22.87 -1.95 -0.50
N VAL A 290 22.82 -2.26 -1.80
CA VAL A 290 24.02 -2.57 -2.59
C VAL A 290 24.85 -1.31 -2.75
N SER A 291 26.09 -1.28 -2.28
CA SER A 291 27.00 -0.15 -2.44
C SER A 291 27.83 -0.23 -3.71
N SER A 292 28.15 -1.44 -4.17
CA SER A 292 28.96 -1.65 -5.36
C SER A 292 28.73 -3.02 -6.01
N ILE A 293 28.86 -3.08 -7.33
CA ILE A 293 28.82 -4.32 -8.11
C ILE A 293 30.10 -4.43 -8.94
N GLN A 294 30.82 -5.53 -8.79
CA GLN A 294 32.07 -5.76 -9.51
C GLN A 294 32.04 -7.06 -10.32
N GLU A 295 32.35 -6.95 -11.61
CA GLU A 295 32.56 -8.11 -12.48
C GLU A 295 34.04 -8.55 -12.45
N CYS A 296 34.25 -9.85 -12.28
CA CYS A 296 35.56 -10.49 -12.35
C CYS A 296 35.55 -11.65 -13.35
N ALA A 297 36.66 -11.83 -14.06
CA ALA A 297 36.91 -13.01 -14.87
C ALA A 297 37.25 -14.21 -13.98
N GLY A 298 37.11 -15.43 -14.50
CA GLY A 298 37.36 -16.66 -13.75
C GLY A 298 38.79 -16.85 -13.23
N ASN A 299 39.75 -16.05 -13.72
CA ASN A 299 41.13 -16.00 -13.19
C ASN A 299 41.31 -15.00 -12.04
N GLY A 300 40.24 -14.36 -11.57
CA GLY A 300 40.25 -13.38 -10.49
C GLY A 300 40.51 -11.93 -10.91
N ASN A 301 40.83 -11.66 -12.19
CA ASN A 301 41.00 -10.30 -12.67
C ASN A 301 39.65 -9.58 -12.79
N CYS A 302 39.50 -8.46 -12.08
CA CYS A 302 38.26 -7.69 -12.06
C CYS A 302 38.36 -6.44 -12.93
N ILE A 303 37.23 -6.04 -13.52
CA ILE A 303 37.08 -4.74 -14.17
C ILE A 303 36.65 -3.68 -13.17
N SER A 304 36.57 -2.43 -13.61
CA SER A 304 36.13 -1.30 -12.79
C SER A 304 34.72 -1.59 -12.23
N SER A 305 34.56 -1.44 -10.92
CA SER A 305 33.26 -1.60 -10.25
C SER A 305 32.27 -0.52 -10.68
N LEU A 306 30.99 -0.87 -10.58
CA LEU A 306 29.90 0.08 -10.53
C LEU A 306 29.64 0.44 -9.07
N ASP A 307 29.98 1.66 -8.68
CA ASP A 307 29.77 2.19 -7.35
C ASP A 307 28.50 3.05 -7.33
N LEU A 308 27.67 2.85 -6.31
CA LEU A 308 26.40 3.54 -6.15
C LEU A 308 26.52 4.63 -5.08
N GLN A 309 25.98 5.81 -5.39
CA GLN A 309 25.72 6.85 -4.40
C GLN A 309 24.22 7.02 -4.23
N PHE A 310 23.81 7.40 -3.03
CA PHE A 310 22.41 7.53 -2.64
C PHE A 310 22.10 8.99 -2.29
N LEU A 311 20.84 9.39 -2.45
CA LEU A 311 20.40 10.73 -2.05
C LEU A 311 20.60 10.96 -0.54
N ASN A 312 20.22 9.98 0.28
CA ASN A 312 20.28 10.05 1.74
C ASN A 312 20.79 8.73 2.36
N GLN A 313 21.15 8.78 3.64
CA GLN A 313 21.45 7.57 4.40
C GLN A 313 20.15 6.78 4.58
N ILE A 314 20.23 5.45 4.61
CA ILE A 314 19.00 4.65 4.64
C ILE A 314 18.19 4.87 5.94
N GLY A 315 18.86 5.18 7.05
CA GLY A 315 18.20 5.52 8.32
C GLY A 315 17.40 6.82 8.27
N ASP A 316 17.68 7.72 7.32
CA ASP A 316 16.92 8.96 7.17
C ASP A 316 15.51 8.69 6.64
N TYR A 317 15.32 7.63 5.85
CA TYR A 317 13.99 7.23 5.37
C TYR A 317 13.12 6.67 6.48
N PHE A 318 13.68 5.88 7.40
CA PHE A 318 12.96 5.40 8.58
C PHE A 318 13.01 6.39 9.75
N SER A 319 13.45 7.63 9.49
CA SER A 319 13.43 8.68 10.49
C SER A 319 12.00 9.01 10.87
N THR A 320 11.82 9.34 12.15
CA THR A 320 10.56 9.73 12.75
C THR A 320 10.68 11.15 13.32
N ASP A 321 11.59 11.93 12.74
CA ASP A 321 11.81 13.32 13.10
C ASP A 321 10.83 14.19 12.32
N PHE A 322 10.22 15.15 13.01
CA PHE A 322 9.29 16.07 12.39
C PHE A 322 9.95 17.42 12.11
N THR A 323 9.51 18.08 11.04
CA THR A 323 9.67 19.51 10.84
C THR A 323 8.37 20.18 11.25
N SER A 324 8.47 21.11 12.20
CA SER A 324 7.35 21.87 12.73
C SER A 324 7.19 23.20 11.99
N THR A 325 5.96 23.53 11.60
CA THR A 325 5.62 24.83 11.02
C THR A 325 4.37 25.39 11.70
N GLN A 326 4.43 26.65 12.14
CA GLN A 326 3.27 27.38 12.61
C GLN A 326 2.73 28.27 11.49
N ASN A 327 1.43 28.18 11.22
CA ASN A 327 0.78 28.95 10.16
C ASN A 327 -0.46 29.68 10.67
N VAL A 328 -0.70 30.86 10.10
CA VAL A 328 -1.96 31.60 10.26
C VAL A 328 -2.90 31.13 9.16
N LEU A 329 -3.96 30.42 9.55
CA LEU A 329 -4.98 29.90 8.63
C LEU A 329 -5.86 31.03 8.09
N SER A 330 -6.21 31.99 8.95
CA SER A 330 -6.93 33.19 8.58
C SER A 330 -6.67 34.31 9.58
N SER A 331 -6.63 35.55 9.10
CA SER A 331 -6.62 36.75 9.96
C SER A 331 -8.01 37.36 10.13
N VAL A 332 -9.03 36.76 9.51
CA VAL A 332 -10.41 37.28 9.45
C VAL A 332 -11.40 36.31 10.10
N TRP A 333 -11.16 35.00 9.98
CA TRP A 333 -12.02 33.98 10.53
C TRP A 333 -11.56 33.56 11.91
N HIS A 334 -12.51 33.32 12.81
CA HIS A 334 -12.27 32.84 14.15
C HIS A 334 -13.21 31.65 14.39
N PHE A 335 -12.63 30.48 14.61
CA PHE A 335 -13.40 29.24 14.72
C PHE A 335 -13.79 28.91 16.18
N GLY A 336 -13.32 29.69 17.15
CA GLY A 336 -13.65 29.50 18.55
C GLY A 336 -13.05 28.22 19.15
N SER A 337 -13.71 27.64 20.13
CA SER A 337 -13.27 26.37 20.73
C SER A 337 -13.55 25.18 19.80
N PRO A 338 -12.76 24.10 19.87
CA PRO A 338 -13.09 22.84 19.19
C PRO A 338 -14.53 22.41 19.45
N GLY A 339 -15.21 21.95 18.39
CA GLY A 339 -16.63 21.60 18.41
C GLY A 339 -17.60 22.75 18.11
N ALA A 340 -17.12 23.99 17.94
CA ALA A 340 -17.90 25.07 17.32
C ALA A 340 -17.94 24.98 15.79
N TYR A 341 -17.12 24.10 15.20
CA TYR A 341 -17.13 23.73 13.79
C TYR A 341 -16.86 22.22 13.70
N GLU A 342 -17.41 21.62 12.66
CA GLU A 342 -17.14 20.24 12.29
C GLU A 342 -15.84 20.17 11.48
N LEU A 343 -14.90 19.33 11.91
CA LEU A 343 -13.65 19.09 11.21
C LEU A 343 -13.82 17.93 10.23
N ILE A 344 -13.49 18.18 8.96
CA ILE A 344 -13.52 17.19 7.88
C ILE A 344 -12.09 17.09 7.32
N VAL A 345 -11.57 15.88 7.14
CA VAL A 345 -10.19 15.65 6.70
C VAL A 345 -10.21 14.74 5.47
N GLY A 346 -9.41 15.06 4.45
CA GLY A 346 -9.31 14.26 3.24
C GLY A 346 -8.60 15.00 2.11
N ASP A 347 -8.23 14.29 1.04
CA ASP A 347 -7.68 14.90 -0.18
C ASP A 347 -8.84 15.43 -1.04
N PHE A 348 -9.14 16.73 -0.95
CA PHE A 348 -10.30 17.31 -1.64
C PHE A 348 -10.00 17.65 -3.09
N ASN A 349 -8.73 17.94 -3.43
CA ASN A 349 -8.33 18.28 -4.80
C ASN A 349 -7.75 17.10 -5.58
N GLY A 350 -7.59 15.95 -4.93
CA GLY A 350 -6.97 14.74 -5.46
C GLY A 350 -5.47 14.87 -5.62
N ASP A 351 -4.79 15.86 -5.03
CA ASP A 351 -3.39 16.15 -5.36
C ASP A 351 -2.35 15.25 -4.66
N GLY A 352 -2.84 14.22 -3.95
CA GLY A 352 -2.05 13.28 -3.18
C GLY A 352 -1.61 13.82 -1.82
N LYS A 353 -2.10 14.99 -1.40
CA LYS A 353 -1.86 15.56 -0.08
C LYS A 353 -3.17 15.65 0.68
N THR A 354 -3.08 15.47 1.99
CA THR A 354 -4.25 15.57 2.87
C THR A 354 -4.61 17.04 3.10
N ASP A 355 -5.88 17.37 2.87
CA ASP A 355 -6.48 18.67 3.16
C ASP A 355 -7.38 18.58 4.40
N PHE A 356 -7.93 19.71 4.83
CA PHE A 356 -9.00 19.71 5.82
C PHE A 356 -9.99 20.86 5.61
N ALA A 357 -11.18 20.73 6.17
CA ALA A 357 -12.23 21.73 6.15
C ALA A 357 -12.89 21.89 7.52
N LEU A 358 -13.39 23.09 7.79
CA LEU A 358 -14.18 23.42 8.97
C LEU A 358 -15.57 23.85 8.52
N ALA A 359 -16.61 23.10 8.91
CA ALA A 359 -18.00 23.39 8.55
C ALA A 359 -18.81 23.86 9.76
N GLY A 360 -19.53 24.97 9.63
CA GLY A 360 -20.33 25.54 10.70
C GLY A 360 -20.58 27.04 10.50
N ASP A 361 -21.62 27.58 11.14
CA ASP A 361 -21.83 29.01 11.45
C ASP A 361 -23.17 29.14 12.20
N ASP A 362 -23.35 30.19 13.00
CA ASP A 362 -24.59 30.49 13.73
C ASP A 362 -25.70 31.05 12.83
N GLN A 363 -25.37 31.66 11.69
CA GLN A 363 -26.37 32.27 10.79
C GLN A 363 -26.56 31.50 9.48
N ASP A 364 -25.53 31.34 8.68
CA ASP A 364 -25.54 30.58 7.41
C ASP A 364 -24.34 29.64 7.41
N THR A 365 -24.55 28.32 7.31
CA THR A 365 -23.44 27.37 7.40
C THR A 365 -22.40 27.64 6.32
N ASN A 366 -21.16 27.89 6.75
CA ASN A 366 -19.99 28.05 5.90
C ASN A 366 -19.14 26.79 5.92
N ILE A 367 -18.48 26.50 4.79
CA ILE A 367 -17.41 25.51 4.72
C ILE A 367 -16.12 26.28 4.44
N TYR A 368 -15.19 26.25 5.39
CA TYR A 368 -13.85 26.81 5.24
C TYR A 368 -12.90 25.68 4.85
N VAL A 369 -12.26 25.78 3.68
CA VAL A 369 -11.42 24.71 3.12
C VAL A 369 -9.96 25.13 3.14
N PHE A 370 -9.09 24.20 3.51
CA PHE A 370 -7.66 24.40 3.65
C PHE A 370 -6.91 23.34 2.86
N LEU A 371 -6.53 23.69 1.62
CA LEU A 371 -5.79 22.79 0.73
C LEU A 371 -4.30 22.81 1.05
N SER A 372 -3.67 21.66 1.27
CA SER A 372 -2.24 21.57 1.61
C SER A 372 -1.35 22.06 0.46
N LYS A 373 -0.28 22.78 0.79
CA LYS A 373 0.76 23.17 -0.17
C LYS A 373 1.98 22.24 -0.16
N GLY A 374 2.02 21.28 0.75
CA GLY A 374 3.14 20.35 0.91
C GLY A 374 4.29 20.84 1.80
N ASP A 375 4.28 22.11 2.21
CA ASP A 375 5.28 22.70 3.10
C ASP A 375 4.76 22.90 4.53
N GLY A 376 3.61 22.28 4.85
CA GLY A 376 2.93 22.39 6.13
C GLY A 376 2.03 23.62 6.23
N THR A 377 1.99 24.47 5.19
CA THR A 377 1.06 25.59 5.04
C THR A 377 -0.14 25.23 4.15
N PHE A 378 -1.21 26.01 4.24
CA PHE A 378 -2.48 25.75 3.55
C PHE A 378 -2.93 26.92 2.69
N THR A 379 -3.65 26.64 1.61
CA THR A 379 -4.43 27.61 0.83
C THR A 379 -5.86 27.62 1.37
N ALA A 380 -6.28 28.75 1.93
CA ALA A 380 -7.59 28.89 2.54
C ALA A 380 -8.62 29.41 1.53
N SER A 381 -9.79 28.78 1.47
CA SER A 381 -10.98 29.23 0.73
C SER A 381 -12.24 29.07 1.59
N THR A 382 -13.35 29.65 1.13
CA THR A 382 -14.64 29.52 1.82
C THR A 382 -15.77 29.35 0.81
N GLN A 383 -16.73 28.51 1.16
CA GLN A 383 -17.98 28.34 0.45
C GLN A 383 -19.15 28.57 1.40
N LEU A 384 -19.98 29.54 1.05
CA LEU A 384 -21.27 29.76 1.71
C LEU A 384 -22.28 28.75 1.16
N LEU A 385 -22.98 28.02 2.04
CA LEU A 385 -24.04 27.12 1.62
C LEU A 385 -25.30 27.88 1.19
N LYS A 386 -26.15 27.21 0.42
CA LYS A 386 -27.39 27.80 -0.10
C LYS A 386 -28.34 28.18 1.04
N ALA A 387 -29.03 29.32 0.89
CA ALA A 387 -30.06 29.76 1.84
C ALA A 387 -31.06 28.63 2.17
N GLY A 388 -31.24 28.36 3.47
CA GLY A 388 -32.08 27.27 4.00
C GLY A 388 -31.33 26.00 4.41
N TRP A 389 -30.01 25.92 4.19
CA TRP A 389 -29.17 24.82 4.68
C TRP A 389 -28.41 25.29 5.91
N HIS A 390 -29.07 25.15 7.07
CA HIS A 390 -28.56 25.60 8.35
C HIS A 390 -28.40 24.40 9.28
N PHE A 391 -27.16 24.03 9.56
CA PHE A 391 -26.81 22.90 10.43
C PHE A 391 -26.46 23.36 11.86
N GLY A 392 -26.59 24.67 12.13
CA GLY A 392 -26.19 25.33 13.37
C GLY A 392 -24.67 25.46 13.51
N ALA A 393 -24.22 26.15 14.57
CA ALA A 393 -22.78 26.22 14.86
C ALA A 393 -22.19 24.86 15.21
N ARG A 394 -22.92 24.03 15.97
CA ARG A 394 -22.43 22.69 16.35
C ARG A 394 -23.13 21.59 15.57
N ILE A 395 -22.66 21.34 14.36
CA ILE A 395 -23.22 20.32 13.45
C ILE A 395 -23.32 18.95 14.14
N SER A 396 -22.26 18.55 14.86
CA SER A 396 -22.20 17.31 15.66
C SER A 396 -23.23 17.16 16.78
N SER A 397 -24.02 18.20 17.08
CA SER A 397 -25.15 18.08 18.03
C SER A 397 -26.42 17.48 17.41
N ALA A 398 -26.54 17.52 16.09
CA ALA A 398 -27.72 17.06 15.36
C ALA A 398 -27.38 16.14 14.17
N TYR A 399 -26.14 16.17 13.66
CA TYR A 399 -25.71 15.39 12.51
C TYR A 399 -24.41 14.62 12.79
N GLN A 400 -24.32 13.44 12.20
CA GLN A 400 -23.09 12.68 12.06
C GLN A 400 -22.47 12.99 10.69
N THR A 401 -21.15 13.02 10.65
CA THR A 401 -20.38 13.32 9.44
C THR A 401 -19.85 12.03 8.83
N VAL A 402 -20.20 11.77 7.57
CA VAL A 402 -19.64 10.69 6.74
C VAL A 402 -18.59 11.30 5.83
N ILE A 403 -17.42 10.69 5.72
CA ILE A 403 -16.31 11.17 4.88
C ILE A 403 -15.85 10.03 3.98
N GLY A 404 -15.66 10.29 2.69
CA GLY A 404 -15.13 9.31 1.75
C GLY A 404 -15.37 9.68 0.28
N ASP A 405 -14.85 8.91 -0.65
CA ASP A 405 -15.03 9.12 -2.10
C ASP A 405 -16.34 8.46 -2.55
N PHE A 406 -17.44 9.22 -2.57
CA PHE A 406 -18.76 8.66 -2.89
C PHE A 406 -18.93 8.41 -4.38
N ASN A 407 -18.20 9.10 -5.25
CA ASN A 407 -18.36 9.03 -6.70
C ASN A 407 -17.26 8.22 -7.41
N GLY A 408 -16.22 7.83 -6.68
CA GLY A 408 -15.10 7.05 -7.17
C GLY A 408 -14.14 7.85 -8.05
N ASP A 409 -14.09 9.19 -7.93
CA ASP A 409 -13.23 10.06 -8.74
C ASP A 409 -11.85 10.34 -8.13
N GLY A 410 -11.57 9.78 -6.94
CA GLY A 410 -10.32 9.93 -6.22
C GLY A 410 -10.21 11.22 -5.41
N LYS A 411 -11.31 11.95 -5.20
CA LYS A 411 -11.39 13.09 -4.28
C LYS A 411 -12.28 12.73 -3.09
N THR A 412 -11.98 13.33 -1.94
CA THR A 412 -12.77 13.11 -0.74
C THR A 412 -14.05 13.94 -0.77
N ASP A 413 -15.19 13.29 -0.61
CA ASP A 413 -16.51 13.88 -0.40
C ASP A 413 -16.90 13.81 1.09
N PHE A 414 -18.00 14.45 1.47
CA PHE A 414 -18.59 14.25 2.79
C PHE A 414 -20.11 14.39 2.79
N ALA A 415 -20.75 13.89 3.85
CA ALA A 415 -22.18 14.01 4.06
C ALA A 415 -22.55 14.24 5.53
N PHE A 416 -23.66 14.93 5.76
CA PHE A 416 -24.30 15.06 7.07
C PHE A 416 -25.57 14.22 7.12
N VAL A 417 -25.65 13.35 8.13
CA VAL A 417 -26.77 12.43 8.36
C VAL A 417 -27.27 12.64 9.79
N GLY A 418 -28.55 12.98 9.99
CA GLY A 418 -28.98 13.35 11.33
C GLY A 418 -30.44 13.74 11.49
N ASP A 419 -30.70 14.40 12.62
CA ASP A 419 -31.99 14.88 13.05
C ASP A 419 -32.34 16.21 12.37
N ASP A 420 -33.01 16.11 11.22
CA ASP A 420 -33.94 17.15 10.82
C ASP A 420 -35.37 16.59 10.76
N GLU A 421 -36.35 17.47 11.01
CA GLU A 421 -37.78 17.16 10.85
C GLU A 421 -38.13 16.69 9.41
N SER A 422 -37.16 16.78 8.49
CA SER A 422 -37.32 16.49 7.07
C SER A 422 -36.67 15.17 6.62
N HIS A 423 -35.95 14.49 7.51
CA HIS A 423 -35.27 13.21 7.30
C HIS A 423 -34.37 13.17 6.06
N TYR A 424 -33.38 14.07 5.98
CA TYR A 424 -32.45 14.15 4.85
C TYR A 424 -31.02 13.67 5.16
N ILE A 425 -30.39 13.11 4.13
CA ILE A 425 -28.93 13.00 4.00
C ILE A 425 -28.48 14.18 3.14
N TYR A 426 -27.53 14.96 3.62
CA TYR A 426 -26.96 16.11 2.91
C TYR A 426 -25.57 15.75 2.41
N VAL A 427 -25.35 15.72 1.10
CA VAL A 427 -24.14 15.22 0.44
C VAL A 427 -23.40 16.37 -0.24
N PHE A 428 -22.09 16.37 -0.12
CA PHE A 428 -21.19 17.41 -0.63
C PHE A 428 -20.07 16.74 -1.43
N LEU A 429 -20.27 16.66 -2.76
CA LEU A 429 -19.25 16.10 -3.66
C LEU A 429 -18.17 17.13 -3.95
N SER A 430 -16.88 16.77 -3.86
CA SER A 430 -15.78 17.69 -4.12
C SER A 430 -15.64 18.00 -5.61
N ASN A 431 -15.52 19.29 -5.93
CA ASN A 431 -15.23 19.75 -7.30
C ASN A 431 -13.72 19.76 -7.60
N GLY A 432 -12.87 19.58 -6.59
CA GLY A 432 -11.42 19.56 -6.72
C GLY A 432 -10.72 20.93 -6.69
N ASP A 433 -11.48 22.02 -6.57
CA ASP A 433 -10.95 23.40 -6.50
C ASP A 433 -11.13 24.04 -5.11
N GLY A 434 -11.41 23.22 -4.09
CA GLY A 434 -11.75 23.67 -2.75
C GLY A 434 -13.21 24.12 -2.60
N THR A 435 -14.09 23.76 -3.55
CA THR A 435 -15.54 23.89 -3.44
C THR A 435 -16.24 22.53 -3.56
N PHE A 436 -17.47 22.47 -3.06
CA PHE A 436 -18.31 21.28 -3.05
C PHE A 436 -19.64 21.52 -3.77
N SER A 437 -20.18 20.47 -4.37
CA SER A 437 -21.50 20.43 -4.99
C SER A 437 -22.53 19.84 -4.01
N PRO A 438 -23.33 20.67 -3.32
CA PRO A 438 -24.30 20.20 -2.33
C PRO A 438 -25.55 19.58 -2.98
N SER A 439 -25.99 18.43 -2.47
CA SER A 439 -27.24 17.77 -2.81
C SER A 439 -27.87 17.11 -1.58
N ARG A 440 -29.16 16.78 -1.62
CA ARG A 440 -29.81 16.09 -0.50
C ARG A 440 -30.71 14.97 -0.98
N GLN A 441 -30.80 13.91 -0.18
CA GLN A 441 -31.66 12.76 -0.44
C GLN A 441 -32.51 12.47 0.80
N GLN A 442 -33.81 12.30 0.60
CA GLN A 442 -34.71 11.93 1.69
C GLN A 442 -34.48 10.47 2.10
N THR A 443 -34.49 10.17 3.40
CA THR A 443 -34.37 8.81 3.90
C THR A 443 -35.60 7.97 3.55
N ALA A 444 -35.41 6.64 3.46
CA ALA A 444 -36.49 5.72 3.15
C ALA A 444 -37.49 5.63 4.31
N ASN A 445 -38.78 5.43 4.00
CA ASN A 445 -39.83 5.05 4.97
C ASN A 445 -39.93 5.93 6.25
N GLY A 446 -39.51 7.19 6.19
CA GLY A 446 -39.48 8.07 7.37
C GLY A 446 -38.45 7.66 8.42
N TRP A 447 -37.37 6.98 8.01
CA TRP A 447 -36.26 6.66 8.91
C TRP A 447 -35.69 7.92 9.52
N HIS A 448 -35.62 7.90 10.84
CA HIS A 448 -35.16 9.01 11.65
C HIS A 448 -34.05 8.50 12.56
N PHE A 449 -32.84 8.98 12.31
CA PHE A 449 -31.65 8.56 13.04
C PHE A 449 -31.41 9.41 14.30
N GLY A 450 -32.23 10.44 14.50
CA GLY A 450 -32.18 11.30 15.68
C GLY A 450 -30.84 11.95 15.90
N VAL A 451 -30.65 12.46 17.11
CA VAL A 451 -29.41 13.13 17.48
C VAL A 451 -28.22 12.15 17.46
N PRO A 452 -27.01 12.63 17.09
CA PRO A 452 -25.79 11.86 17.10
C PRO A 452 -25.57 11.15 18.42
N GLY A 453 -25.07 9.92 18.34
CA GLY A 453 -24.95 9.03 19.47
C GLY A 453 -26.09 8.04 19.60
N THR A 454 -27.27 8.24 18.98
CA THR A 454 -28.35 7.22 19.03
C THR A 454 -28.01 5.96 18.21
N TYR A 455 -27.44 6.18 17.03
CA TYR A 455 -26.94 5.13 16.13
C TYR A 455 -25.43 5.24 16.02
N GLU A 456 -24.79 4.10 15.84
CA GLU A 456 -23.38 4.00 15.56
C GLU A 456 -23.13 4.14 14.06
N LEU A 457 -22.26 5.07 13.67
CA LEU A 457 -21.86 5.28 12.28
C LEU A 457 -20.73 4.32 11.89
N ILE A 458 -20.91 3.64 10.76
CA ILE A 458 -19.91 2.78 10.15
C ILE A 458 -19.72 3.29 8.71
N VAL A 459 -18.49 3.61 8.32
CA VAL A 459 -18.16 4.15 6.99
C VAL A 459 -17.19 3.22 6.30
N GLY A 460 -17.44 2.92 5.02
CA GLY A 460 -16.54 2.11 4.20
C GLY A 460 -17.21 1.59 2.94
N ASP A 461 -16.48 0.90 2.09
CA ASP A 461 -16.97 0.27 0.85
C ASP A 461 -17.56 -1.11 1.17
N PHE A 462 -18.88 -1.26 1.25
CA PHE A 462 -19.52 -2.53 1.65
C PHE A 462 -19.75 -3.48 0.48
N ASN A 463 -19.77 -2.96 -0.75
CA ASN A 463 -20.01 -3.74 -1.96
C ASN A 463 -18.72 -4.03 -2.76
N GLY A 464 -17.59 -3.45 -2.35
CA GLY A 464 -16.28 -3.60 -2.98
C GLY A 464 -16.18 -2.87 -4.32
N ASP A 465 -17.01 -1.87 -4.58
CA ASP A 465 -17.07 -1.16 -5.86
C ASP A 465 -16.07 0.01 -5.96
N GLY A 466 -15.37 0.33 -4.87
CA GLY A 466 -14.41 1.42 -4.77
C GLY A 466 -15.01 2.79 -4.46
N LYS A 467 -16.31 2.88 -4.17
CA LYS A 467 -16.97 4.08 -3.64
C LYS A 467 -17.22 3.88 -2.14
N THR A 468 -17.22 4.97 -1.39
CA THR A 468 -17.55 4.92 0.03
C THR A 468 -19.05 4.80 0.24
N ASP A 469 -19.46 3.79 1.00
CA ASP A 469 -20.80 3.61 1.55
C ASP A 469 -20.81 4.00 3.03
N PHE A 470 -21.98 3.95 3.66
CA PHE A 470 -22.07 4.04 5.12
C PHE A 470 -23.26 3.28 5.69
N ALA A 471 -23.22 3.01 6.98
CA ALA A 471 -24.27 2.31 7.69
C ALA A 471 -24.47 2.90 9.09
N LEU A 472 -25.71 2.78 9.58
CA LEU A 472 -26.11 3.20 10.92
C LEU A 472 -26.61 1.99 11.69
N ALA A 473 -25.89 1.60 12.74
CA ALA A 473 -26.26 0.49 13.61
C ALA A 473 -26.97 1.01 14.85
N GLY A 474 -28.15 0.47 15.17
CA GLY A 474 -28.91 0.86 16.34
C GLY A 474 -29.80 -0.25 16.88
N ASP A 475 -30.25 -0.10 18.12
CA ASP A 475 -31.03 -1.10 18.82
C ASP A 475 -32.38 -0.53 19.26
N ASP A 476 -33.46 -0.96 18.59
CA ASP A 476 -34.85 -0.69 18.99
C ASP A 476 -35.54 -2.04 19.33
N LYS A 477 -34.98 -2.75 20.33
CA LYS A 477 -35.31 -4.09 20.87
C LYS A 477 -34.51 -5.24 20.25
N ASP A 478 -34.16 -5.15 18.98
CA ASP A 478 -33.16 -6.01 18.32
C ASP A 478 -32.23 -5.12 17.49
N THR A 479 -30.93 -5.45 17.45
CA THR A 479 -29.95 -4.62 16.74
C THR A 479 -30.09 -4.76 15.22
N SER A 480 -30.40 -3.64 14.57
CA SER A 480 -30.49 -3.51 13.12
C SER A 480 -29.42 -2.57 12.59
N VAL A 481 -29.00 -2.83 11.36
CA VAL A 481 -28.09 -1.96 10.60
C VAL A 481 -28.82 -1.45 9.37
N TYR A 482 -28.81 -0.13 9.21
CA TYR A 482 -29.35 0.57 8.04
C TYR A 482 -28.17 0.92 7.13
N VAL A 483 -28.17 0.38 5.91
CA VAL A 483 -27.03 0.47 4.98
C VAL A 483 -27.38 1.39 3.81
N PHE A 484 -26.43 2.23 3.44
CA PHE A 484 -26.53 3.26 2.41
C PHE A 484 -25.42 3.05 1.38
N ILE A 485 -25.76 2.37 0.29
CA ILE A 485 -24.82 2.02 -0.78
C ILE A 485 -24.77 3.16 -1.82
N SER A 486 -23.61 3.75 -2.04
CA SER A 486 -23.44 4.86 -2.97
C SER A 486 -23.75 4.47 -4.41
N GLN A 487 -24.44 5.34 -5.14
CA GLN A 487 -24.66 5.22 -6.58
C GLN A 487 -23.63 5.98 -7.42
N GLY A 488 -22.78 6.78 -6.77
CA GLY A 488 -21.76 7.60 -7.42
C GLY A 488 -22.22 8.93 -7.99
N ASP A 489 -23.50 9.29 -7.82
CA ASP A 489 -24.06 10.58 -8.23
C ASP A 489 -24.47 11.47 -7.04
N GLY A 490 -24.03 11.09 -5.83
CA GLY A 490 -24.43 11.73 -4.57
C GLY A 490 -25.73 11.18 -3.99
N THR A 491 -26.28 10.08 -4.53
CA THR A 491 -27.40 9.34 -3.94
C THR A 491 -27.00 7.95 -3.45
N PHE A 492 -27.79 7.42 -2.51
CA PHE A 492 -27.57 6.13 -1.86
C PHE A 492 -28.79 5.21 -2.00
N ILE A 493 -28.55 3.92 -2.29
CA ILE A 493 -29.54 2.86 -2.13
C ILE A 493 -29.60 2.49 -0.66
N MET A 494 -30.81 2.51 -0.11
CA MET A 494 -31.06 2.30 1.31
C MET A 494 -31.65 0.92 1.56
N SER A 495 -31.05 0.18 2.50
CA SER A 495 -31.56 -1.11 2.96
C SER A 495 -31.38 -1.25 4.46
N SER A 496 -32.01 -2.26 5.06
CA SER A 496 -31.86 -2.55 6.48
C SER A 496 -31.74 -4.06 6.69
N GLN A 497 -30.87 -4.44 7.62
CA GLN A 497 -30.71 -5.82 8.05
C GLN A 497 -30.84 -5.91 9.57
N LEU A 498 -31.61 -6.89 10.03
CA LEU A 498 -31.49 -7.37 11.40
C LEU A 498 -30.20 -8.18 11.51
N LEU A 499 -29.22 -7.72 12.30
CA LEU A 499 -27.90 -8.37 12.37
C LEU A 499 -28.00 -9.80 12.90
N LYS A 500 -28.52 -9.95 14.12
CA LYS A 500 -28.75 -11.26 14.73
C LYS A 500 -29.81 -11.15 15.83
N ALA A 501 -30.87 -11.95 15.72
CA ALA A 501 -31.91 -12.00 16.75
C ALA A 501 -31.33 -12.43 18.11
N GLY A 502 -31.65 -11.68 19.17
CA GLY A 502 -31.20 -11.95 20.55
C GLY A 502 -29.79 -11.47 20.88
N TRP A 503 -29.11 -10.75 19.99
CA TRP A 503 -27.94 -9.95 20.35
C TRP A 503 -28.39 -8.52 20.63
N HIS A 504 -28.05 -8.02 21.81
CA HIS A 504 -28.44 -6.70 22.29
C HIS A 504 -27.18 -5.95 22.71
N PHE A 505 -26.85 -4.90 21.95
CA PHE A 505 -25.68 -4.06 22.23
C PHE A 505 -26.05 -2.80 23.03
N GLY A 506 -27.34 -2.64 23.35
CA GLY A 506 -27.86 -1.48 24.06
C GLY A 506 -28.13 -0.31 23.13
N SER A 507 -28.90 0.65 23.65
CA SER A 507 -29.21 1.90 22.97
C SER A 507 -28.73 3.08 23.83
N PRO A 508 -27.63 3.76 23.46
CA PRO A 508 -26.81 3.51 22.27
C PRO A 508 -25.66 2.51 22.46
N ILE A 509 -25.23 1.91 21.35
CA ILE A 509 -24.20 0.84 21.28
C ILE A 509 -22.89 1.30 21.95
N HIS A 510 -22.48 2.54 21.68
CA HIS A 510 -21.23 3.11 22.16
C HIS A 510 -21.14 3.26 23.69
N LEU A 511 -22.19 2.95 24.47
CA LEU A 511 -22.05 2.93 25.94
C LEU A 511 -21.33 1.68 26.44
N ALA A 512 -21.48 0.56 25.74
CA ALA A 512 -20.93 -0.73 26.16
C ALA A 512 -19.89 -1.28 25.18
N TYR A 513 -19.89 -0.81 23.93
CA TYR A 513 -19.05 -1.34 22.86
C TYR A 513 -18.32 -0.22 22.14
N GLN A 514 -17.13 -0.54 21.64
CA GLN A 514 -16.39 0.27 20.67
C GLN A 514 -16.48 -0.41 19.31
N THR A 515 -16.54 0.39 18.25
CA THR A 515 -16.70 -0.10 16.88
C THR A 515 -15.37 -0.10 16.17
N VAL A 516 -14.96 -1.26 15.66
CA VAL A 516 -13.83 -1.40 14.75
C VAL A 516 -14.38 -1.53 13.34
N VAL A 517 -13.83 -0.79 12.39
CA VAL A 517 -14.24 -0.83 10.98
C VAL A 517 -13.03 -1.09 10.12
N GLY A 518 -13.15 -1.98 9.13
CA GLY A 518 -12.08 -2.26 8.17
C GLY A 518 -12.27 -3.58 7.44
N ASP A 519 -11.40 -3.87 6.48
CA ASP A 519 -11.40 -5.14 5.74
C ASP A 519 -10.65 -6.20 6.57
N PHE A 520 -11.37 -7.07 7.28
CA PHE A 520 -10.76 -8.09 8.13
C PHE A 520 -10.32 -9.31 7.34
N ASN A 521 -10.86 -9.58 6.15
CA ASN A 521 -10.52 -10.79 5.37
C ASN A 521 -9.67 -10.52 4.12
N GLY A 522 -9.37 -9.26 3.82
CA GLY A 522 -8.62 -8.83 2.65
C GLY A 522 -9.42 -8.94 1.35
N ASP A 523 -10.74 -9.07 1.40
CA ASP A 523 -11.58 -9.29 0.22
C ASP A 523 -12.01 -7.99 -0.49
N GLY A 524 -11.52 -6.85 -0.02
CA GLY A 524 -11.77 -5.52 -0.56
C GLY A 524 -13.10 -4.92 -0.13
N LYS A 525 -13.82 -5.54 0.80
CA LYS A 525 -15.08 -5.03 1.38
C LYS A 525 -14.87 -4.65 2.83
N THR A 526 -15.71 -3.74 3.30
CA THR A 526 -15.68 -3.27 4.68
C THR A 526 -16.45 -4.21 5.58
N ASP A 527 -15.78 -4.69 6.62
CA ASP A 527 -16.34 -5.38 7.76
C ASP A 527 -16.43 -4.43 8.97
N PHE A 528 -17.11 -4.86 10.02
CA PHE A 528 -17.03 -4.16 11.30
C PHE A 528 -17.15 -5.12 12.48
N ALA A 529 -16.72 -4.67 13.65
CA ALA A 529 -16.84 -5.42 14.89
C ALA A 529 -17.22 -4.52 16.07
N PHE A 530 -17.97 -5.08 17.01
CA PHE A 530 -18.22 -4.48 18.32
C PHE A 530 -17.35 -5.18 19.37
N VAL A 531 -16.50 -4.40 20.04
CA VAL A 531 -15.58 -4.85 21.09
C VAL A 531 -15.96 -4.15 22.38
N GLY A 532 -16.37 -4.90 23.40
CA GLY A 532 -16.93 -4.29 24.60
C GLY A 532 -17.35 -5.29 25.65
N ASP A 533 -18.19 -4.83 26.57
CA ASP A 533 -18.60 -5.63 27.71
C ASP A 533 -20.01 -6.21 27.55
N ASP A 534 -20.05 -7.54 27.42
CA ASP A 534 -21.11 -8.35 28.00
C ASP A 534 -20.50 -9.24 29.10
N GLU A 535 -21.34 -9.85 29.94
CA GLU A 535 -20.90 -10.83 30.96
C GLU A 535 -20.09 -12.02 30.38
N SER A 536 -19.93 -12.11 29.06
CA SER A 536 -19.30 -13.20 28.32
C SER A 536 -18.02 -12.82 27.56
N HIS A 537 -17.63 -11.54 27.55
CA HIS A 537 -16.41 -10.96 26.96
C HIS A 537 -16.17 -11.39 25.50
N TYR A 538 -17.08 -11.01 24.61
CA TYR A 538 -16.99 -11.30 23.18
C TYR A 538 -16.57 -10.11 22.31
N ILE A 539 -15.87 -10.43 21.22
CA ILE A 539 -15.78 -9.60 20.01
C ILE A 539 -16.89 -10.07 19.08
N TYR A 540 -17.77 -9.18 18.69
CA TYR A 540 -18.86 -9.45 17.74
C TYR A 540 -18.46 -8.95 16.37
N VAL A 541 -18.35 -9.84 15.38
CA VAL A 541 -17.81 -9.53 14.05
C VAL A 541 -18.90 -9.66 13.00
N PHE A 542 -18.91 -8.74 12.04
CA PHE A 542 -19.90 -8.65 10.98
C PHE A 542 -19.19 -8.52 9.63
N MET A 543 -19.03 -9.66 8.94
CA MET A 543 -18.32 -9.71 7.66
C MET A 543 -19.21 -9.23 6.52
N GLY A 544 -18.74 -8.31 5.67
CA GLY A 544 -19.45 -7.78 4.52
C GLY A 544 -19.64 -8.81 3.40
N ASN A 545 -20.89 -9.02 2.97
CA ASN A 545 -21.19 -10.00 1.92
C ASN A 545 -21.07 -9.42 0.50
N GLY A 546 -20.96 -8.10 0.34
CA GLY A 546 -20.88 -7.42 -0.96
C GLY A 546 -22.20 -6.97 -1.58
N ASP A 547 -23.31 -7.23 -0.91
CA ASP A 547 -24.65 -6.83 -1.34
C ASP A 547 -25.33 -5.85 -0.35
N GLY A 548 -24.52 -5.25 0.55
CA GLY A 548 -25.01 -4.43 1.65
C GLY A 548 -25.56 -5.24 2.84
N THR A 549 -25.34 -6.56 2.88
CA THR A 549 -25.63 -7.39 4.05
C THR A 549 -24.36 -7.90 4.75
N PHE A 550 -24.51 -8.33 6.00
CA PHE A 550 -23.42 -8.78 6.86
C PHE A 550 -23.65 -10.19 7.43
N SER A 551 -22.57 -10.95 7.54
CA SER A 551 -22.55 -12.27 8.17
C SER A 551 -22.03 -12.17 9.62
N PRO A 552 -22.91 -12.32 10.64
CA PRO A 552 -22.52 -12.16 12.04
C PRO A 552 -21.79 -13.40 12.60
N SER A 553 -20.73 -13.17 13.35
CA SER A 553 -20.00 -14.16 14.14
C SER A 553 -19.52 -13.54 15.46
N ARG A 554 -18.95 -14.34 16.36
CA ARG A 554 -18.33 -13.82 17.58
C ARG A 554 -17.13 -14.66 18.00
N GLN A 555 -16.17 -14.02 18.63
CA GLN A 555 -14.98 -14.65 19.20
C GLN A 555 -14.83 -14.24 20.66
N GLN A 556 -14.58 -15.21 21.55
CA GLN A 556 -14.32 -14.89 22.96
C GLN A 556 -12.95 -14.23 23.10
N THR A 557 -12.84 -13.19 23.92
CA THR A 557 -11.54 -12.58 24.26
C THR A 557 -10.70 -13.53 25.12
N ALA A 558 -9.40 -13.27 25.22
CA ALA A 558 -8.54 -14.04 26.11
C ALA A 558 -9.01 -13.91 27.58
N ASN A 559 -8.87 -14.99 28.36
CA ASN A 559 -9.35 -15.04 29.74
C ASN A 559 -8.82 -13.86 30.58
N GLY A 560 -9.74 -13.07 31.13
CA GLY A 560 -9.44 -11.91 31.98
C GLY A 560 -9.34 -10.58 31.25
N TRP A 561 -9.52 -10.54 29.92
CA TRP A 561 -9.61 -9.30 29.17
C TRP A 561 -11.02 -8.73 29.24
N HIS A 562 -11.14 -7.59 29.91
CA HIS A 562 -12.40 -6.89 30.13
C HIS A 562 -12.26 -5.46 29.64
N PHE A 563 -12.82 -5.16 28.48
CA PHE A 563 -12.72 -3.83 27.89
C PHE A 563 -13.79 -2.85 28.39
N GLY A 564 -14.64 -3.30 29.33
CA GLY A 564 -15.51 -2.47 30.16
C GLY A 564 -16.47 -1.56 29.40
N VAL A 565 -16.92 -0.50 30.07
CA VAL A 565 -17.69 0.61 29.48
C VAL A 565 -16.82 1.31 28.44
N ALA A 566 -17.40 1.68 27.30
CA ALA A 566 -16.66 2.37 26.26
C ALA A 566 -15.96 3.63 26.80
N GLY A 567 -14.75 3.86 26.32
CA GLY A 567 -13.93 5.00 26.71
C GLY A 567 -12.88 4.70 27.77
N THR A 568 -12.90 3.60 28.52
CA THR A 568 -11.79 3.27 29.45
C THR A 568 -10.51 2.87 28.72
N TYR A 569 -10.67 2.13 27.62
CA TYR A 569 -9.61 1.76 26.70
C TYR A 569 -9.72 2.58 25.42
N GLU A 570 -8.58 2.92 24.85
CA GLU A 570 -8.48 3.55 23.55
C GLU A 570 -8.40 2.47 22.45
N LEU A 571 -9.32 2.49 21.50
CA LEU A 571 -9.26 1.64 20.32
C LEU A 571 -8.39 2.28 19.23
N ILE A 572 -7.50 1.49 18.64
CA ILE A 572 -6.69 1.88 17.48
C ILE A 572 -6.78 0.78 16.43
N SER A 573 -7.20 1.11 15.21
CA SER A 573 -7.22 0.20 14.07
C SER A 573 -6.08 0.48 13.10
N GLY A 574 -5.63 -0.55 12.37
CA GLY A 574 -4.60 -0.42 11.35
C GLY A 574 -4.11 -1.77 10.85
N ASP A 575 -3.36 -1.81 9.76
CA ASP A 575 -2.65 -3.03 9.35
C ASP A 575 -1.31 -3.10 10.08
N PHE A 576 -1.27 -3.75 11.24
CA PHE A 576 -0.07 -3.78 12.08
C PHE A 576 0.96 -4.78 11.56
N ASN A 577 0.55 -5.78 10.78
CA ASN A 577 1.44 -6.85 10.31
C ASN A 577 1.81 -6.76 8.81
N GLY A 578 1.20 -5.83 8.09
CA GLY A 578 1.42 -5.56 6.67
C GLY A 578 0.77 -6.58 5.73
N ASP A 579 -0.24 -7.35 6.20
CA ASP A 579 -0.89 -8.40 5.40
C ASP A 579 -2.08 -7.94 4.57
N GLY A 580 -2.39 -6.65 4.61
CA GLY A 580 -3.49 -6.02 3.89
C GLY A 580 -4.85 -6.20 4.56
N LYS A 581 -4.90 -6.72 5.79
CA LYS A 581 -6.12 -6.79 6.59
C LYS A 581 -6.07 -5.76 7.71
N THR A 582 -7.25 -5.36 8.16
CA THR A 582 -7.37 -4.47 9.32
C THR A 582 -7.20 -5.28 10.60
N ASP A 583 -6.17 -4.93 11.37
CA ASP A 583 -5.98 -5.32 12.76
C ASP A 583 -6.53 -4.21 13.68
N PHE A 584 -6.58 -4.49 14.98
CA PHE A 584 -6.84 -3.45 15.97
C PHE A 584 -6.17 -3.74 17.31
N LEU A 585 -6.10 -2.72 18.17
CA LEU A 585 -5.63 -2.85 19.54
C LEU A 585 -6.48 -2.01 20.50
N MET A 586 -6.51 -2.43 21.75
CA MET A 586 -7.07 -1.68 22.88
C MET A 586 -5.94 -1.24 23.79
N ALA A 587 -5.78 0.05 24.05
CA ALA A 587 -4.75 0.60 24.91
C ALA A 587 -5.34 1.17 26.20
N GLY A 588 -4.84 0.73 27.35
CA GLY A 588 -5.31 1.19 28.66
C GLY A 588 -4.93 0.24 29.80
N ASP A 589 -4.85 0.77 31.02
CA ASP A 589 -4.91 0.07 32.33
C ASP A 589 -4.75 1.13 33.44
N ASP A 590 -5.21 0.83 34.66
CA ASP A 590 -5.23 1.77 35.80
C ASP A 590 -3.87 1.90 36.52
N GLN A 591 -2.94 0.94 36.33
CA GLN A 591 -1.62 0.98 36.98
C GLN A 591 -0.46 1.14 35.98
N ASP A 592 -0.34 0.28 34.98
CA ASP A 592 0.65 0.37 33.90
C ASP A 592 -0.04 0.20 32.54
N THR A 593 0.10 1.16 31.63
CA THR A 593 -0.62 1.12 30.35
C THR A 593 -0.21 -0.12 29.56
N SER A 594 -1.18 -1.00 29.31
CA SER A 594 -1.03 -2.18 28.46
C SER A 594 -1.70 -1.95 27.11
N ILE A 595 -1.17 -2.59 26.08
CA ILE A 595 -1.85 -2.72 24.79
C ILE A 595 -2.25 -4.18 24.56
N TYR A 596 -3.46 -4.37 24.10
CA TYR A 596 -4.08 -5.65 23.78
C TYR A 596 -4.30 -5.68 22.28
N VAL A 597 -3.52 -6.48 21.56
CA VAL A 597 -3.45 -6.46 20.09
C VAL A 597 -4.24 -7.64 19.52
N PHE A 598 -4.98 -7.38 18.45
CA PHE A 598 -5.86 -8.31 17.74
C PHE A 598 -5.48 -8.32 16.27
N LEU A 599 -4.68 -9.32 15.86
CA LEU A 599 -4.26 -9.48 14.46
C LEU A 599 -5.27 -10.33 13.69
N SER A 600 -5.85 -9.80 12.62
CA SER A 600 -6.87 -10.49 11.85
C SER A 600 -6.33 -11.75 11.16
N GLN A 601 -7.05 -12.86 11.32
CA GLN A 601 -6.74 -14.13 10.64
C GLN A 601 -7.41 -14.23 9.27
N GLY A 602 -8.39 -13.37 8.98
CA GLY A 602 -9.14 -13.33 7.73
C GLY A 602 -10.34 -14.28 7.63
N ASP A 603 -10.70 -14.95 8.72
CA ASP A 603 -11.89 -15.79 8.83
C ASP A 603 -12.93 -15.23 9.83
N GLY A 604 -12.78 -13.95 10.20
CA GLY A 604 -13.56 -13.29 11.24
C GLY A 604 -13.06 -13.58 12.67
N THR A 605 -11.87 -14.18 12.81
CA THR A 605 -11.18 -14.34 14.10
C THR A 605 -9.87 -13.55 14.16
N PHE A 606 -9.40 -13.26 15.38
CA PHE A 606 -8.21 -12.49 15.68
C PHE A 606 -7.24 -13.29 16.56
N ALA A 607 -5.95 -13.27 16.19
CA ALA A 607 -4.88 -13.70 17.08
C ALA A 607 -4.60 -12.60 18.10
N MET A 608 -4.61 -12.97 19.38
CA MET A 608 -4.56 -12.01 20.48
C MET A 608 -3.20 -12.04 21.19
N SER A 609 -2.61 -10.88 21.41
CA SER A 609 -1.40 -10.72 22.23
C SER A 609 -1.52 -9.51 23.16
N THR A 610 -0.71 -9.49 24.21
CA THR A 610 -0.62 -8.33 25.12
C THR A 610 0.82 -7.89 25.25
N GLN A 611 1.01 -6.58 25.33
CA GLN A 611 2.29 -5.96 25.62
C GLN A 611 2.11 -4.89 26.69
N LEU A 612 2.90 -5.00 27.74
CA LEU A 612 3.09 -3.90 28.69
C LEU A 612 3.92 -2.81 28.01
N LEU A 613 3.44 -1.57 28.02
CA LEU A 613 4.24 -0.45 27.54
C LEU A 613 5.43 -0.19 28.48
N LYS A 614 6.37 0.65 28.02
CA LYS A 614 7.63 0.90 28.72
C LYS A 614 7.39 1.34 30.17
N ALA A 615 8.07 0.70 31.13
CA ALA A 615 7.94 1.00 32.56
C ALA A 615 8.12 2.51 32.84
N GLY A 616 7.17 3.08 33.60
CA GLY A 616 7.11 4.51 33.92
C GLY A 616 6.34 5.39 32.92
N TRP A 617 5.79 4.82 31.84
CA TRP A 617 4.86 5.52 30.96
C TRP A 617 3.42 5.22 31.37
N HIS A 618 2.76 6.21 31.98
CA HIS A 618 1.40 6.09 32.48
C HIS A 618 0.51 7.11 31.76
N PHE A 619 -0.24 6.67 30.75
CA PHE A 619 -1.10 7.55 29.96
C PHE A 619 -2.42 7.89 30.69
N GLY A 620 -2.77 7.12 31.72
CA GLY A 620 -3.98 7.29 32.51
C GLY A 620 -5.15 6.47 31.98
N SER A 621 -6.26 6.56 32.71
CA SER A 621 -7.51 5.89 32.44
C SER A 621 -8.63 6.93 32.58
N PRO A 622 -9.25 7.39 31.47
CA PRO A 622 -8.97 6.99 30.09
C PRO A 622 -7.79 7.75 29.46
N ILE A 623 -7.14 7.17 28.45
CA ILE A 623 -5.99 7.79 27.75
C ILE A 623 -6.39 9.13 27.12
N HIS A 624 -7.56 9.19 26.48
CA HIS A 624 -8.07 10.37 25.80
C HIS A 624 -8.35 11.58 26.71
N ALA A 625 -8.32 11.41 28.05
CA ALA A 625 -8.40 12.53 28.98
C ALA A 625 -7.13 13.40 29.01
N ARG A 626 -6.03 12.89 28.45
CA ARG A 626 -4.73 13.58 28.47
C ARG A 626 -3.96 13.54 27.15
N TYR A 627 -4.23 12.53 26.32
CA TYR A 627 -3.51 12.31 25.08
C TYR A 627 -4.48 12.17 23.93
N GLN A 628 -4.09 12.65 22.77
CA GLN A 628 -4.76 12.28 21.53
C GLN A 628 -4.01 11.13 20.89
N THR A 629 -4.79 10.27 20.25
CA THR A 629 -4.29 9.09 19.57
C THR A 629 -4.18 9.38 18.09
N ILE A 630 -3.05 9.01 17.51
CA ILE A 630 -2.79 9.15 16.07
C ILE A 630 -2.31 7.80 15.57
N SER A 631 -2.85 7.32 14.46
CA SER A 631 -2.43 6.08 13.80
C SER A 631 -2.04 6.36 12.36
N GLY A 632 -1.05 5.64 11.87
CA GLY A 632 -0.58 5.74 10.49
C GLY A 632 0.85 5.22 10.35
N ASP A 633 1.34 5.08 9.12
CA ASP A 633 2.74 4.66 8.88
C ASP A 633 3.68 5.87 9.02
N PHE A 634 4.29 6.02 10.20
CA PHE A 634 5.23 7.12 10.48
C PHE A 634 6.62 6.87 9.93
N ASN A 635 6.96 5.64 9.51
CA ASN A 635 8.32 5.28 9.15
C ASN A 635 8.46 4.78 7.69
N GLY A 636 7.34 4.61 6.99
CA GLY A 636 7.26 4.18 5.60
C GLY A 636 7.53 2.68 5.39
N ASP A 637 7.43 1.84 6.43
CA ASP A 637 7.71 0.40 6.33
C ASP A 637 6.50 -0.45 5.90
N GLY A 638 5.36 0.19 5.63
CA GLY A 638 4.13 -0.43 5.18
C GLY A 638 3.29 -1.05 6.29
N LYS A 639 3.65 -0.83 7.56
CA LYS A 639 2.84 -1.21 8.72
C LYS A 639 2.30 0.02 9.41
N THR A 640 1.11 -0.11 9.98
CA THR A 640 0.52 0.96 10.78
C THR A 640 1.25 1.08 12.11
N ASP A 641 1.72 2.28 12.42
CA ASP A 641 2.23 2.68 13.72
C ASP A 641 1.15 3.46 14.49
N PHE A 642 1.41 3.78 15.76
CA PHE A 642 0.56 4.72 16.48
C PHE A 642 1.35 5.65 17.41
N ALA A 643 0.71 6.74 17.82
CA ALA A 643 1.28 7.72 18.70
C ALA A 643 0.26 8.24 19.72
N PHE A 644 0.75 8.57 20.91
CA PHE A 644 0.03 9.40 21.88
C PHE A 644 0.67 10.78 21.91
N ALA A 645 -0.12 11.81 21.63
CA ALA A 645 0.32 13.20 21.63
C ALA A 645 -0.41 14.00 22.72
N GLY A 646 0.33 14.56 23.68
CA GLY A 646 -0.23 15.29 24.81
C GLY A 646 0.68 15.24 26.04
N ASP A 647 0.39 16.08 27.05
CA ASP A 647 0.83 15.98 28.45
C ASP A 647 0.24 17.17 29.26
N THR A 648 0.31 17.11 30.59
CA THR A 648 0.10 18.22 31.55
C THR A 648 1.15 19.35 31.49
N GLY A 649 2.10 19.30 30.54
CA GLY A 649 3.24 20.22 30.38
C GLY A 649 3.55 20.57 28.90
N ASP A 650 4.83 20.59 28.51
CA ASP A 650 5.22 20.67 27.08
C ASP A 650 4.71 19.42 26.35
N THR A 651 4.13 19.60 25.16
CA THR A 651 3.54 18.48 24.43
C THR A 651 4.59 17.51 23.91
N ASN A 652 4.44 16.26 24.33
CA ASN A 652 5.28 15.14 23.95
C ASN A 652 4.53 14.26 22.94
N VAL A 653 5.29 13.66 22.03
CA VAL A 653 4.77 12.63 21.13
C VAL A 653 5.46 11.31 21.47
N TYR A 654 4.66 10.35 21.93
CA TYR A 654 5.08 9.00 22.26
C TYR A 654 4.76 8.12 21.06
N LEU A 655 5.77 7.67 20.34
CA LEU A 655 5.64 6.89 19.11
C LEU A 655 5.82 5.40 19.39
N PHE A 656 4.97 4.59 18.76
CA PHE A 656 4.98 3.13 18.86
C PHE A 656 5.02 2.53 17.46
N HIS A 657 6.19 2.00 17.07
CA HIS A 657 6.39 1.40 15.76
C HIS A 657 6.08 -0.09 15.77
N SER A 658 5.25 -0.53 14.83
CA SER A 658 4.90 -1.94 14.70
C SER A 658 6.09 -2.77 14.24
N ARG A 659 6.29 -3.93 14.87
CA ARG A 659 7.26 -4.94 14.43
C ARG A 659 6.65 -5.99 13.50
N GLY A 660 5.33 -5.93 13.30
CA GLY A 660 4.55 -6.87 12.50
C GLY A 660 4.25 -8.22 13.16
N ASP A 661 4.77 -8.50 14.35
CA ASP A 661 4.51 -9.73 15.11
C ASP A 661 3.50 -9.54 16.26
N GLY A 662 2.75 -8.45 16.23
CA GLY A 662 1.84 -8.04 17.30
C GLY A 662 2.55 -7.38 18.49
N THR A 663 3.80 -6.96 18.32
CA THR A 663 4.53 -6.15 19.30
C THR A 663 5.01 -4.83 18.70
N PHE A 664 5.22 -3.84 19.58
CA PHE A 664 5.58 -2.47 19.22
C PHE A 664 6.88 -2.05 19.91
N SER A 665 7.74 -1.37 19.16
CA SER A 665 8.87 -0.64 19.75
C SER A 665 8.44 0.79 20.10
N SER A 666 8.91 1.33 21.22
CA SER A 666 8.48 2.65 21.69
C SER A 666 9.61 3.66 21.69
N SER A 667 9.36 4.88 21.22
CA SER A 667 10.25 6.04 21.33
C SER A 667 9.49 7.29 21.78
N ILE A 668 10.19 8.27 22.36
CA ILE A 668 9.60 9.54 22.78
C ILE A 668 10.31 10.68 22.08
N ARG A 669 9.55 11.71 21.69
CA ARG A 669 10.08 12.99 21.22
C ARG A 669 9.67 14.10 22.20
N GLN A 670 10.66 14.70 22.86
CA GLN A 670 10.49 15.80 23.81
C GLN A 670 11.48 16.94 23.58
N PRO A 671 11.09 18.21 23.84
CA PRO A 671 9.81 18.81 23.49
C PRO A 671 9.80 19.18 22.00
N VAL A 672 8.70 18.90 21.28
CA VAL A 672 8.64 19.20 19.84
C VAL A 672 8.78 20.72 19.59
N HIS A 673 8.40 21.56 20.56
CA HIS A 673 8.85 22.94 20.75
C HIS A 673 8.62 23.43 22.19
N VAL A 674 9.50 24.29 22.72
CA VAL A 674 9.32 24.95 24.03
C VAL A 674 8.30 26.09 23.89
N GLY A 675 7.21 26.07 24.67
CA GLY A 675 6.21 27.14 24.75
C GLY A 675 4.93 26.93 23.94
N TRP A 676 4.77 25.79 23.27
CA TRP A 676 3.47 25.36 22.71
C TRP A 676 2.76 24.45 23.72
N HIS A 677 1.72 24.97 24.35
CA HIS A 677 0.92 24.25 25.34
C HIS A 677 -0.44 23.93 24.74
N PHE A 678 -0.59 22.74 24.17
CA PHE A 678 -1.85 22.32 23.55
C PHE A 678 -2.96 21.96 24.56
N GLY A 679 -2.70 22.02 25.87
CA GLY A 679 -3.69 21.79 26.93
C GLY A 679 -4.09 20.32 27.10
N LEU A 680 -5.15 20.06 27.88
CA LEU A 680 -5.70 18.71 28.08
C LEU A 680 -6.84 18.43 27.08
N PRO A 681 -6.77 17.37 26.25
CA PRO A 681 -7.91 16.89 25.49
C PRO A 681 -9.06 16.48 26.43
N PRO A 682 -10.35 16.68 26.09
CA PRO A 682 -10.90 17.33 24.88
C PRO A 682 -11.09 18.86 25.03
N GLN A 683 -10.57 19.49 26.10
CA GLN A 683 -10.76 20.92 26.41
C GLN A 683 -9.61 21.83 25.93
N ALA A 684 -8.71 21.29 25.11
CA ALA A 684 -7.72 22.04 24.36
C ALA A 684 -8.41 23.05 23.42
N SER A 685 -7.81 24.20 23.13
CA SER A 685 -8.25 25.09 22.04
C SER A 685 -7.96 24.50 20.64
N TYR A 686 -7.63 23.21 20.56
CA TYR A 686 -7.03 22.58 19.39
C TYR A 686 -7.77 21.31 18.95
N SER A 687 -7.93 21.13 17.63
CA SER A 687 -8.31 19.87 16.98
C SER A 687 -7.12 19.26 16.26
N THR A 688 -7.05 17.94 16.14
CA THR A 688 -5.95 17.27 15.42
C THR A 688 -6.38 16.78 14.05
N VAL A 689 -5.53 17.05 13.08
CA VAL A 689 -5.61 16.56 11.71
C VAL A 689 -4.44 15.62 11.51
N THR A 690 -4.69 14.46 10.90
CA THR A 690 -3.66 13.47 10.56
C THR A 690 -3.78 13.13 9.07
N GLY A 691 -2.66 12.85 8.43
CA GLY A 691 -2.59 12.50 7.01
C GLY A 691 -1.23 12.81 6.41
N ASP A 692 -1.05 12.55 5.12
CA ASP A 692 0.19 12.90 4.40
C ASP A 692 0.06 14.31 3.83
N PHE A 693 0.60 15.33 4.50
CA PHE A 693 0.45 16.71 4.06
C PHE A 693 1.47 17.08 3.00
N ASN A 694 2.62 16.42 2.96
CA ASN A 694 3.74 16.72 2.05
C ASN A 694 3.78 15.80 0.82
N GLY A 695 2.96 14.76 0.78
CA GLY A 695 2.87 13.76 -0.28
C GLY A 695 4.12 12.88 -0.37
N ASP A 696 4.75 12.58 0.78
CA ASP A 696 5.95 11.73 0.87
C ASP A 696 5.66 10.27 1.23
N GLY A 697 4.39 9.95 1.50
CA GLY A 697 3.89 8.62 1.79
C GLY A 697 3.96 8.23 3.26
N LYS A 698 4.32 9.15 4.14
CA LYS A 698 4.28 8.94 5.60
C LYS A 698 3.19 9.77 6.25
N THR A 699 2.88 9.38 7.47
CA THR A 699 1.90 10.10 8.28
C THR A 699 2.49 11.36 8.90
N ASP A 700 1.88 12.49 8.58
CA ASP A 700 2.03 13.79 9.23
C ASP A 700 0.84 14.06 10.17
N PHE A 701 0.96 15.09 11.00
CA PHE A 701 -0.15 15.56 11.83
C PHE A 701 -0.07 17.06 12.10
N ALA A 702 -1.21 17.68 12.42
CA ALA A 702 -1.29 19.09 12.74
C ALA A 702 -2.29 19.36 13.87
N PHE A 703 -1.98 20.33 14.74
CA PHE A 703 -2.93 20.88 15.70
C PHE A 703 -3.53 22.18 15.16
N ILE A 704 -4.86 22.30 15.15
CA ILE A 704 -5.61 23.44 14.64
C ILE A 704 -6.17 24.25 15.81
N ASP A 705 -5.61 25.43 16.07
CA ASP A 705 -6.14 26.40 17.05
C ASP A 705 -7.35 27.13 16.48
N GLY A 706 -8.54 26.78 16.94
CA GLY A 706 -9.75 27.44 16.46
C GLY A 706 -9.85 28.90 16.93
N ALA A 707 -9.34 29.23 18.11
CA ALA A 707 -9.45 30.56 18.70
C ALA A 707 -8.53 31.56 18.01
N LEU A 708 -7.31 31.12 17.70
CA LEU A 708 -6.30 31.94 17.03
C LEU A 708 -6.27 31.74 15.50
N ALA A 709 -7.07 30.81 14.97
CA ALA A 709 -7.04 30.38 13.57
C ALA A 709 -5.61 30.04 13.12
N LEU A 710 -4.92 29.22 13.90
CA LEU A 710 -3.55 28.77 13.64
C LEU A 710 -3.52 27.28 13.33
N SER A 711 -2.55 26.84 12.53
CA SER A 711 -2.15 25.44 12.48
C SER A 711 -0.70 25.27 12.92
N TYR A 712 -0.44 24.13 13.57
CA TYR A 712 0.89 23.68 13.98
C TYR A 712 1.13 22.33 13.32
N SER A 713 1.75 22.34 12.15
CA SER A 713 1.95 21.16 11.32
C SER A 713 3.29 20.50 11.64
N PHE A 714 3.30 19.17 11.73
CA PHE A 714 4.46 18.33 11.98
C PHE A 714 4.63 17.38 10.80
N LEU A 715 5.52 17.76 9.89
CA LEU A 715 5.80 16.97 8.69
C LEU A 715 6.91 15.99 8.99
N ASN A 716 6.70 14.72 8.68
CA ASN A 716 7.74 13.72 8.73
C ASN A 716 8.91 14.17 7.84
N LYS A 717 10.13 14.10 8.36
CA LYS A 717 11.31 14.37 7.55
C LYS A 717 11.56 13.15 6.69
N THR A 718 11.45 13.34 5.38
CA THR A 718 11.87 12.29 4.46
C THR A 718 12.69 12.85 3.33
N GLY A 719 13.81 12.17 3.09
CA GLY A 719 14.51 12.22 1.82
C GLY A 719 14.44 10.85 1.19
N SER A 720 14.16 10.78 -0.11
CA SER A 720 14.28 9.52 -0.86
C SER A 720 15.66 8.89 -0.61
N VAL A 721 15.71 7.57 -0.52
CA VAL A 721 16.95 6.79 -0.36
C VAL A 721 17.43 6.16 -1.67
N ASP A 722 16.86 6.63 -2.79
CA ASP A 722 17.17 6.16 -4.14
C ASP A 722 18.63 6.40 -4.51
N VAL A 723 19.13 5.59 -5.45
CA VAL A 723 20.43 5.78 -6.09
C VAL A 723 20.43 7.13 -6.80
N SER A 724 21.25 8.06 -6.32
CA SER A 724 21.49 9.38 -6.90
C SER A 724 22.59 9.36 -7.95
N GLN A 725 23.51 8.39 -7.91
CA GLN A 725 24.56 8.27 -8.91
C GLN A 725 25.00 6.82 -9.15
N PHE A 726 25.10 6.46 -10.43
CA PHE A 726 25.78 5.27 -10.91
C PHE A 726 27.16 5.70 -11.42
N LYS A 727 28.25 5.27 -10.79
CA LYS A 727 29.60 5.71 -11.14
C LYS A 727 30.56 4.54 -11.29
N ASN A 728 31.59 4.71 -12.12
CA ASN A 728 32.73 3.81 -12.12
C ASN A 728 34.03 4.52 -11.77
N ASN A 729 35.07 3.73 -11.48
CA ASN A 729 36.40 4.25 -11.15
C ASN A 729 37.16 4.86 -12.36
N LEU A 730 36.52 4.88 -13.55
CA LEU A 730 37.02 5.57 -14.75
C LEU A 730 36.32 6.93 -14.97
N LYS A 731 35.65 7.47 -13.94
CA LYS A 731 34.92 8.75 -13.92
C LYS A 731 33.67 8.82 -14.80
N GLN A 732 33.28 7.75 -15.47
CA GLN A 732 31.95 7.72 -16.10
C GLN A 732 30.90 7.70 -15.00
N SER A 733 29.86 8.51 -15.16
CA SER A 733 28.79 8.61 -14.18
C SER A 733 27.45 8.95 -14.82
N THR A 734 26.38 8.45 -14.22
CA THR A 734 25.01 8.86 -14.47
C THR A 734 24.42 9.32 -13.15
N ALA A 735 24.23 10.63 -13.02
CA ALA A 735 23.54 11.25 -11.90
C ALA A 735 22.04 11.33 -12.18
N VAL A 736 21.24 11.08 -11.15
CA VAL A 736 19.78 11.02 -11.22
C VAL A 736 19.22 11.90 -10.11
N ASN A 737 18.32 12.81 -10.47
CA ASN A 737 17.55 13.60 -9.52
C ASN A 737 16.11 13.12 -9.54
N TYR A 738 15.45 13.20 -8.38
CA TYR A 738 14.09 12.73 -8.19
C TYR A 738 13.20 13.85 -7.67
N LYS A 739 11.90 13.70 -7.90
CA LYS A 739 10.81 14.44 -7.29
C LYS A 739 9.67 13.45 -7.01
N THR A 740 8.75 13.79 -6.13
CA THR A 740 7.54 12.99 -5.91
C THR A 740 6.52 13.27 -7.02
N LEU A 741 5.67 12.30 -7.35
CA LEU A 741 4.63 12.46 -8.37
C LEU A 741 3.59 13.53 -7.98
N VAL A 742 3.46 13.83 -6.69
CA VAL A 742 2.63 14.93 -6.16
C VAL A 742 3.19 16.33 -6.49
N ASP A 743 4.45 16.43 -6.94
CA ASP A 743 5.06 17.69 -7.39
C ASP A 743 4.53 18.02 -8.80
N SER A 744 3.77 19.11 -8.89
CA SER A 744 3.16 19.57 -10.14
C SER A 744 4.15 19.93 -11.24
N GLY A 745 5.45 20.02 -10.92
CA GLY A 745 6.53 20.22 -11.86
C GLY A 745 6.98 18.96 -12.61
N VAL A 746 6.58 17.77 -12.17
CA VAL A 746 6.88 16.50 -12.88
C VAL A 746 5.64 15.80 -13.41
N TYR A 747 4.47 16.06 -12.84
CA TYR A 747 3.22 15.44 -13.27
C TYR A 747 2.03 16.37 -13.07
N VAL A 748 1.07 16.31 -13.99
CA VAL A 748 -0.17 17.09 -13.97
C VAL A 748 -1.29 16.16 -14.39
N LYS A 749 -2.37 16.10 -13.58
CA LYS A 749 -3.54 15.28 -13.88
C LYS A 749 -4.25 15.73 -15.15
N ASP A 750 -4.91 14.78 -15.80
CA ASP A 750 -5.88 15.10 -16.84
C ASP A 750 -7.07 15.88 -16.24
N SER A 751 -7.61 16.85 -16.98
CA SER A 751 -8.68 17.73 -16.49
C SER A 751 -9.79 17.93 -17.51
N GLY A 752 -10.97 18.32 -17.04
CA GLY A 752 -12.14 18.54 -17.89
C GLY A 752 -12.59 17.27 -18.62
N GLY A 753 -12.81 17.36 -19.94
CA GLY A 753 -13.32 16.24 -20.74
C GLY A 753 -12.36 15.06 -20.94
N THR A 754 -11.11 15.17 -20.49
CA THR A 754 -10.12 14.07 -20.53
C THR A 754 -9.83 13.48 -19.16
N ALA A 755 -10.41 14.03 -18.09
CA ALA A 755 -10.24 13.49 -16.74
C ALA A 755 -10.69 12.03 -16.67
N SER A 756 -10.00 11.24 -15.84
CA SER A 756 -10.38 9.85 -15.59
C SER A 756 -11.82 9.78 -15.06
N GLN A 757 -12.57 8.78 -15.52
CA GLN A 757 -13.90 8.49 -15.01
C GLN A 757 -13.91 7.11 -14.38
N TYR A 758 -14.59 6.99 -13.24
CA TYR A 758 -14.84 5.72 -12.58
C TYR A 758 -15.27 4.65 -13.62
N PRO A 759 -14.71 3.43 -13.55
CA PRO A 759 -13.88 2.87 -12.48
C PRO A 759 -12.37 3.17 -12.59
N ILE A 760 -11.96 4.05 -13.51
CA ILE A 760 -10.56 4.47 -13.65
C ILE A 760 -10.35 5.76 -12.85
N GLN A 761 -9.29 5.78 -12.05
CA GLN A 761 -8.88 6.93 -11.24
C GLN A 761 -7.49 7.38 -11.66
N ASP A 762 -7.30 8.70 -11.73
CA ASP A 762 -6.00 9.33 -11.93
C ASP A 762 -5.38 9.63 -10.56
N ILE A 763 -4.57 8.70 -10.04
CA ILE A 763 -4.06 8.72 -8.67
C ILE A 763 -2.68 9.41 -8.64
N GLN A 764 -2.54 10.45 -7.81
CA GLN A 764 -1.25 11.05 -7.46
C GLN A 764 -0.73 10.41 -6.18
N ALA A 765 -0.05 9.27 -6.33
CA ALA A 765 0.59 8.60 -5.21
C ALA A 765 1.90 9.30 -4.80
N PRO A 766 2.39 9.13 -3.56
CA PRO A 766 3.69 9.61 -3.08
C PRO A 766 4.86 8.82 -3.69
N LEU A 767 4.91 8.74 -5.02
CA LEU A 767 5.86 7.94 -5.78
C LEU A 767 7.07 8.78 -6.19
N SER A 768 8.28 8.32 -5.88
CA SER A 768 9.52 8.91 -6.36
C SER A 768 9.70 8.66 -7.87
N VAL A 769 9.80 9.74 -8.65
CA VAL A 769 10.01 9.72 -10.10
C VAL A 769 11.25 10.52 -10.50
N VAL A 770 11.90 10.10 -11.58
CA VAL A 770 13.08 10.76 -12.12
C VAL A 770 12.70 12.13 -12.69
N SER A 771 13.24 13.20 -12.11
CA SER A 771 13.03 14.57 -12.57
C SER A 771 14.09 15.02 -13.58
N SER A 772 15.32 14.52 -13.46
CA SER A 772 16.39 14.76 -14.45
C SER A 772 17.51 13.73 -14.36
N VAL A 773 18.23 13.57 -15.47
CA VAL A 773 19.38 12.67 -15.58
C VAL A 773 20.53 13.41 -16.25
N ALA A 774 21.73 13.30 -15.69
CA ALA A 774 22.95 13.83 -16.26
C ALA A 774 24.00 12.74 -16.37
N SER A 775 24.54 12.52 -17.58
CA SER A 775 25.57 11.50 -17.83
C SER A 775 26.88 12.15 -18.25
N SER A 776 27.99 11.74 -17.64
CA SER A 776 29.35 12.08 -18.02
C SER A 776 30.11 10.83 -18.46
N ASN A 777 30.91 10.94 -19.52
CA ASN A 777 31.80 9.89 -20.01
C ASN A 777 33.22 9.95 -19.43
N GLY A 778 33.48 10.85 -18.47
CA GLY A 778 34.78 11.02 -17.81
C GLY A 778 35.26 12.45 -17.86
#